data_AF-A0A6B3DLB6-F1
#
_entry.id   AF-A0A6B3DLB6-F1
#
_cell.length_a   1.000
_cell.length_b   1.000
_cell.length_c   1.000
_cell.angle_alpha   90.00
_cell.angle_beta   90.00
_cell.angle_gamma   90.00
#
_symmetry.space_group_name_H-M   'P 1'
#
loop_
_entity.id
_entity.type
_entity.pdbx_description
1 polymer ?
#
loop_
_entity_poly.entity_id
_entity_poly.type
_entity_poly.pdbx_seq_one_letter_code
_entity_poly.pdbx_strand_id
1 'polypeptide(L)'
;MSTPSTTRPLPHLQVRQGDRGAYRLVRTPPAAPEPPRLDAAQQAVVDHEAGPLLVLAGPGTGKTTTLVESVARRVARGQDPERILVLTFSRKAAVELRDRMALRTGAAHAPRATTFHSFCYALVRAHQDSGLFVEPLRLLSGPEQDVTVRDLLAGQVDLERLGLAHVRWPDELRACLTTRGFADEVRAVLARSRELGLGPDALAAFARRIGRPDWQAAAVFLAEYLDVLDLQGVLDYAELVHRAVLLARRPEVADRLAARYDAVYVDEYQDTDPAQVRLLRALAGGGRTLLAFGDPDQSIYAFRGADVNGILQFPQAFPRADGTPAPVAVLRTARRSGAALLAATRLLAQRMPLTRLPADKVRAHRELVPARDGGRVEVHTYPTPGAEVDNIADILRRAHLEDGVPWGEMAVLVRAGARTIPTLRRALTAAGVPLDVDGDDLPLRHEPAVAPLLTALRAVATAEAAQRAETTGAEADGASETTGAEADGASGTTGAEADGASGTAEADRSPEAAEAATASEPGTVEAEAPGSGAAEAEPARAEAAEADSEPTEPDAAASEATETEAPAPEAAEASTEDDPAAPQPPQVPAPCWLDTETALTLLASPLAGMDAADLRRLGRALREEERAAGNPVPPPSDELLARALAEPERLVAHDPAYARGAQRLGALLRKARERLAGGGTAEEALWDLWEGT
;
A
#
# COMPACT_ATOMS: atom_id res chain seq x y z
N MET A 1 52.29 73.94 3.56
CA MET A 1 51.78 73.83 2.16
C MET A 1 51.21 72.43 1.96
N SER A 2 50.48 72.22 0.87
CA SER A 2 49.60 71.07 0.62
C SER A 2 50.32 69.72 0.50
N THR A 3 49.66 68.65 0.99
CA THR A 3 49.82 67.27 0.50
C THR A 3 48.44 66.60 0.49
N PRO A 4 48.02 65.94 -0.62
CA PRO A 4 46.71 65.29 -0.73
C PRO A 4 46.76 63.77 -0.58
N SER A 5 45.57 63.18 -0.36
CA SER A 5 45.12 61.82 -0.72
C SER A 5 46.09 60.62 -0.64
N THR A 6 45.79 59.69 0.27
CA THR A 6 46.22 58.29 0.16
C THR A 6 45.04 57.35 0.44
N THR A 7 44.89 56.31 -0.37
CA THR A 7 43.77 55.34 -0.30
C THR A 7 43.84 54.47 0.96
N ARG A 8 42.68 54.14 1.55
CA ARG A 8 42.58 53.25 2.73
C ARG A 8 43.11 51.84 2.42
N PRO A 9 43.97 51.32 3.29
CA PRO A 9 43.69 50.07 3.99
C PRO A 9 43.59 50.32 5.51
N LEU A 10 42.59 49.72 6.18
CA LEU A 10 42.55 49.67 7.64
C LEU A 10 42.81 48.22 8.09
N PRO A 11 43.86 47.97 8.90
CA PRO A 11 44.22 46.62 9.32
C PRO A 11 43.28 46.10 10.42
N HIS A 12 43.40 44.79 10.70
CA HIS A 12 42.58 44.07 11.66
C HIS A 12 42.54 44.73 13.04
N LEU A 13 41.32 45.00 13.53
CA LEU A 13 41.04 45.32 14.92
C LEU A 13 40.43 44.09 15.62
N GLN A 14 40.79 43.91 16.88
CA GLN A 14 40.55 42.67 17.64
C GLN A 14 39.06 42.35 17.80
N VAL A 15 38.75 41.05 17.90
CA VAL A 15 37.40 40.55 18.19
C VAL A 15 36.93 41.10 19.54
N ARG A 16 36.01 42.08 19.49
CA ARG A 16 35.23 42.45 20.67
C ARG A 16 34.30 41.29 21.02
N GLN A 17 34.40 40.80 22.25
CA GLN A 17 33.35 40.01 22.88
C GLN A 17 32.12 40.91 23.12
N GLY A 18 31.34 41.13 22.06
CA GLY A 18 29.99 41.68 22.17
C GLY A 18 29.04 40.56 22.49
N ASP A 19 28.35 40.66 23.64
CA ASP A 19 27.43 39.63 24.09
C ASP A 19 26.28 39.47 23.07
N ARG A 20 26.12 38.27 22.51
CA ARG A 20 25.15 38.02 21.44
C ARG A 20 23.77 37.91 22.08
N GLY A 21 22.92 38.91 21.83
CA GLY A 21 21.54 38.98 22.33
C GLY A 21 20.80 37.65 22.19
N ALA A 22 20.72 36.90 23.29
CA ALA A 22 20.17 35.56 23.31
C ALA A 22 18.64 35.63 23.25
N TYR A 23 18.08 35.37 22.06
CA TYR A 23 16.64 35.18 21.88
C TYR A 23 16.17 33.96 22.67
N ARG A 24 15.82 34.16 23.95
CA ARG A 24 15.25 33.12 24.79
C ARG A 24 13.86 32.78 24.25
N LEU A 25 13.73 31.60 23.65
CA LEU A 25 12.47 31.12 23.08
C LEU A 25 11.52 30.72 24.21
N VAL A 26 10.85 31.73 24.79
CA VAL A 26 9.82 31.55 25.82
C VAL A 26 8.59 30.95 25.14
N ARG A 27 8.47 29.62 25.20
CA ARG A 27 7.22 28.94 24.87
C ARG A 27 6.18 29.36 25.90
N THR A 28 5.26 30.24 25.51
CA THR A 28 4.00 30.44 26.24
C THR A 28 3.34 29.06 26.37
N PRO A 29 3.08 28.55 27.59
CA PRO A 29 2.37 27.30 27.74
C PRO A 29 0.97 27.46 27.12
N PRO A 30 0.48 26.50 26.33
CA PRO A 30 -0.87 26.56 25.80
C PRO A 30 -1.85 26.68 26.98
N ALA A 31 -2.82 27.58 26.88
CA ALA A 31 -3.85 27.70 27.90
C ALA A 31 -4.56 26.33 28.04
N ALA A 32 -4.72 25.87 29.28
CA ALA A 32 -5.47 24.64 29.53
C ALA A 32 -6.91 24.84 29.02
N PRO A 33 -7.40 23.98 28.11
CA PRO A 33 -8.73 24.15 27.53
C PRO A 33 -9.79 23.99 28.63
N GLU A 34 -10.79 24.86 28.64
CA GLU A 34 -11.93 24.72 29.55
C GLU A 34 -12.60 23.35 29.33
N PRO A 35 -12.92 22.59 30.40
CA PRO A 35 -13.58 21.30 30.24
C PRO A 35 -14.91 21.42 29.48
N PRO A 36 -15.14 20.62 28.43
CA PRO A 36 -16.34 20.72 27.62
C PRO A 36 -17.58 20.37 28.46
N ARG A 37 -18.65 21.17 28.34
CA ARG A 37 -19.91 20.88 29.02
C ARG A 37 -20.56 19.62 28.46
N LEU A 38 -20.40 18.52 29.18
CA LEU A 38 -21.02 17.23 28.88
C LEU A 38 -22.53 17.26 29.14
N ASP A 39 -23.29 16.43 28.40
CA ASP A 39 -24.65 16.07 28.78
C ASP A 39 -24.67 14.79 29.64
N ALA A 40 -25.85 14.41 30.14
CA ALA A 40 -26.00 13.27 31.03
C ALA A 40 -25.57 11.92 30.40
N ALA A 41 -25.66 11.76 29.09
CA ALA A 41 -25.24 10.53 28.40
C ALA A 41 -23.71 10.46 28.28
N GLN A 42 -23.07 11.59 27.91
CA GLN A 42 -21.62 11.70 27.95
C GLN A 42 -21.07 11.55 29.37
N GLN A 43 -21.71 12.19 30.35
CA GLN A 43 -21.30 12.15 31.75
C GLN A 43 -21.36 10.72 32.32
N ALA A 44 -22.41 9.95 32.02
CA ALA A 44 -22.51 8.55 32.44
C ALA A 44 -21.39 7.64 31.89
N VAL A 45 -20.87 7.93 30.69
CA VAL A 45 -19.70 7.23 30.11
C VAL A 45 -18.39 7.69 30.77
N VAL A 46 -18.28 8.97 31.11
CA VAL A 46 -17.14 9.54 31.83
C VAL A 46 -17.11 9.07 33.30
N ASP A 47 -18.27 8.80 33.91
CA ASP A 47 -18.42 8.27 35.25
C ASP A 47 -18.17 6.75 35.34
N HIS A 48 -18.09 6.01 34.22
CA HIS A 48 -17.93 4.54 34.22
C HIS A 48 -16.54 4.09 34.71
N GLU A 49 -16.50 3.50 35.90
CA GLU A 49 -15.25 3.27 36.64
C GLU A 49 -14.51 1.98 36.26
N ALA A 50 -15.23 0.87 36.06
CA ALA A 50 -14.63 -0.45 35.88
C ALA A 50 -15.46 -1.40 35.01
N GLY A 51 -14.76 -2.33 34.35
CA GLY A 51 -15.34 -3.36 33.50
C GLY A 51 -15.68 -2.88 32.07
N PRO A 52 -16.17 -3.78 31.21
CA PRO A 52 -16.44 -3.48 29.81
C PRO A 52 -17.65 -2.54 29.64
N LEU A 53 -17.63 -1.72 28.59
CA LEU A 53 -18.70 -0.83 28.17
C LEU A 53 -18.64 -0.58 26.66
N LEU A 54 -19.76 -0.81 25.97
CA LEU A 54 -19.95 -0.32 24.60
C LEU A 54 -20.56 1.07 24.63
N VAL A 55 -19.99 2.00 23.87
CA VAL A 55 -20.51 3.36 23.67
C VAL A 55 -20.89 3.53 22.21
N LEU A 56 -22.19 3.36 21.92
CA LEU A 56 -22.75 3.69 20.62
C LEU A 56 -22.82 5.21 20.47
N ALA A 57 -22.12 5.77 19.49
CA ALA A 57 -21.90 7.20 19.38
C ALA A 57 -22.09 7.69 17.94
N GLY A 58 -23.32 8.05 17.59
CA GLY A 58 -23.72 8.48 16.26
C GLY A 58 -22.97 9.72 15.72
N PRO A 59 -23.15 10.09 14.43
CA PRO A 59 -22.26 11.03 13.77
C PRO A 59 -22.31 12.43 14.41
N GLY A 60 -21.18 12.87 14.97
CA GLY A 60 -21.06 14.17 15.63
C GLY A 60 -21.67 14.27 17.03
N THR A 61 -21.91 13.14 17.72
CA THR A 61 -22.44 13.08 19.09
C THR A 61 -21.42 13.35 20.20
N GLY A 62 -20.16 13.65 19.84
CA GLY A 62 -19.09 13.90 20.81
C GLY A 62 -18.32 12.66 21.26
N LYS A 63 -18.33 11.57 20.47
CA LYS A 63 -17.56 10.32 20.67
C LYS A 63 -16.14 10.58 21.23
N THR A 64 -15.29 11.23 20.44
CA THR A 64 -13.88 11.52 20.76
C THR A 64 -13.73 12.42 21.99
N THR A 65 -14.63 13.40 22.18
CA THR A 65 -14.67 14.25 23.39
C THR A 65 -14.95 13.42 24.64
N THR A 66 -15.90 12.48 24.55
CA THR A 66 -16.31 11.62 25.67
C THR A 66 -15.20 10.64 26.05
N LEU A 67 -14.47 10.10 25.07
CA LEU A 67 -13.28 9.29 25.27
C LEU A 67 -12.20 10.10 26.01
N VAL A 68 -11.85 11.29 25.50
CA VAL A 68 -10.82 12.16 26.08
C VAL A 68 -11.17 12.60 27.51
N GLU A 69 -12.43 12.96 27.81
CA GLU A 69 -12.83 13.31 29.18
C GLU A 69 -12.89 12.10 30.13
N SER A 70 -13.24 10.90 29.64
CA SER A 70 -13.23 9.66 30.42
C SER A 70 -11.80 9.30 30.84
N VAL A 71 -10.85 9.42 29.90
CA VAL A 71 -9.41 9.27 30.17
C VAL A 71 -8.91 10.36 31.12
N ALA A 72 -9.24 11.63 30.86
CA ALA A 72 -8.78 12.75 31.69
C ALA A 72 -9.28 12.65 33.14
N ARG A 73 -10.50 12.14 33.37
CA ARG A 73 -11.02 11.86 34.71
C ARG A 73 -10.24 10.76 35.44
N ARG A 74 -9.80 9.71 34.74
CA ARG A 74 -8.96 8.65 35.34
C ARG A 74 -7.63 9.21 35.81
N VAL A 75 -6.95 9.98 34.96
CA VAL A 75 -5.69 10.66 35.31
C VAL A 75 -5.91 11.66 36.46
N ALA A 76 -6.98 12.45 36.44
CA ALA A 76 -7.33 13.38 37.53
C ALA A 76 -7.71 12.69 38.86
N ARG A 77 -8.03 11.39 38.84
CA ARG A 77 -8.23 10.55 40.03
C ARG A 77 -6.95 9.85 40.52
N GLY A 78 -5.80 10.14 39.89
CA GLY A 78 -4.51 9.56 40.25
C GLY A 78 -4.20 8.22 39.58
N GLN A 79 -4.97 7.80 38.55
CA GLN A 79 -4.58 6.65 37.74
C GLN A 79 -3.40 7.02 36.84
N ASP A 80 -2.34 6.21 36.88
CA ASP A 80 -1.13 6.37 36.07
C ASP A 80 -1.45 6.36 34.56
N PRO A 81 -1.06 7.41 33.80
CA PRO A 81 -1.22 7.49 32.35
C PRO A 81 -0.58 6.34 31.57
N GLU A 82 0.52 5.74 32.04
CA GLU A 82 1.12 4.57 31.37
C GLU A 82 0.26 3.31 31.49
N ARG A 83 -0.63 3.27 32.50
CA ARG A 83 -1.58 2.18 32.74
C ARG A 83 -2.90 2.34 31.97
N ILE A 84 -2.99 3.32 31.07
CA ILE A 84 -4.12 3.56 30.17
C ILE A 84 -3.64 3.37 28.72
N LEU A 85 -4.28 2.46 28.00
CA LEU A 85 -4.02 2.21 26.57
C LEU A 85 -5.18 2.76 25.73
N VAL A 86 -4.87 3.54 24.68
CA VAL A 86 -5.87 4.02 23.72
C VAL A 86 -5.53 3.49 22.33
N LEU A 87 -6.45 2.71 21.76
CA LEU A 87 -6.34 2.11 20.43
C LEU A 87 -7.32 2.78 19.45
N THR A 88 -6.92 2.89 18.18
CA THR A 88 -7.77 3.41 17.10
C THR A 88 -7.33 2.83 15.75
N PHE A 89 -8.13 3.04 14.70
CA PHE A 89 -7.89 2.50 13.37
C PHE A 89 -6.74 3.20 12.62
N SER A 90 -6.69 4.54 12.62
CA SER A 90 -5.78 5.32 11.75
C SER A 90 -4.64 6.04 12.49
N ARG A 91 -3.52 6.26 11.79
CA ARG A 91 -2.38 7.04 12.33
C ARG A 91 -2.77 8.50 12.62
N LYS A 92 -3.60 9.11 11.76
CA LYS A 92 -4.14 10.48 11.88
C LYS A 92 -4.97 10.61 13.18
N ALA A 93 -5.89 9.68 13.41
CA ALA A 93 -6.67 9.62 14.66
C ALA A 93 -5.81 9.34 15.90
N ALA A 94 -4.78 8.48 15.81
CA ALA A 94 -3.89 8.19 16.93
C ALA A 94 -3.05 9.42 17.37
N VAL A 95 -2.71 10.31 16.44
CA VAL A 95 -2.08 11.61 16.74
C VAL A 95 -3.11 12.59 17.30
N GLU A 96 -4.25 12.77 16.64
CA GLU A 96 -5.34 13.67 17.09
C GLU A 96 -5.83 13.35 18.52
N LEU A 97 -5.98 12.06 18.86
CA LEU A 97 -6.30 11.59 20.21
C LEU A 97 -5.18 11.92 21.21
N ARG A 98 -3.92 11.66 20.85
CA ARG A 98 -2.75 11.96 21.71
C ARG A 98 -2.68 13.44 22.03
N ASP A 99 -2.80 14.30 21.02
CA ASP A 99 -2.63 15.74 21.15
C ASP A 99 -3.79 16.34 21.95
N ARG A 100 -5.03 15.87 21.74
CA ARG A 100 -6.18 16.25 22.58
C ARG A 100 -6.03 15.80 24.04
N MET A 101 -5.56 14.59 24.28
CA MET A 101 -5.28 14.13 25.66
C MET A 101 -4.14 14.92 26.30
N ALA A 102 -3.07 15.22 25.56
CA ALA A 102 -1.94 16.03 26.03
C ALA A 102 -2.32 17.48 26.35
N LEU A 103 -3.19 18.10 25.56
CA LEU A 103 -3.78 19.40 25.87
C LEU A 103 -4.69 19.33 27.11
N ARG A 104 -5.42 18.23 27.30
CA ARG A 104 -6.44 18.08 28.35
C ARG A 104 -5.91 17.62 29.72
N THR A 105 -4.80 16.88 29.75
CA THR A 105 -4.16 16.30 30.96
C THR A 105 -2.77 16.87 31.24
N GLY A 106 -2.20 17.64 30.30
CA GLY A 106 -0.79 18.03 30.29
C GLY A 106 0.06 16.97 29.60
N ALA A 107 1.02 17.40 28.77
CA ALA A 107 1.78 16.49 27.89
C ALA A 107 2.58 15.40 28.64
N ALA A 108 2.98 15.64 29.90
CA ALA A 108 3.66 14.66 30.74
C ALA A 108 2.72 13.56 31.29
N HIS A 109 1.40 13.74 31.18
CA HIS A 109 0.39 12.81 31.69
C HIS A 109 -0.54 12.27 30.58
N ALA A 110 -0.13 12.37 29.32
CA ALA A 110 -0.90 11.93 28.16
C ALA A 110 -0.76 10.41 27.95
N PRO A 111 -1.84 9.61 28.01
CA PRO A 111 -1.76 8.16 27.81
C PRO A 111 -1.36 7.72 26.41
N ARG A 112 -0.97 6.45 26.28
CA ARG A 112 -0.48 5.88 25.02
C ARG A 112 -1.60 5.70 23.99
N ALA A 113 -1.78 6.70 23.13
CA ALA A 113 -2.57 6.59 21.90
C ALA A 113 -1.74 6.05 20.72
N THR A 114 -2.22 4.94 20.14
CA THR A 114 -1.57 4.18 19.06
C THR A 114 -2.61 3.49 18.16
N THR A 115 -2.23 3.06 16.96
CA THR A 115 -3.06 2.12 16.19
C THR A 115 -2.90 0.69 16.69
N PHE A 116 -3.83 -0.20 16.32
CA PHE A 116 -3.70 -1.64 16.52
C PHE A 116 -2.37 -2.18 15.96
N HIS A 117 -2.08 -1.95 14.68
CA HIS A 117 -0.85 -2.41 14.03
C HIS A 117 0.43 -1.89 14.74
N SER A 118 0.46 -0.61 15.15
CA SER A 118 1.60 -0.06 15.90
C SER A 118 1.71 -0.58 17.35
N PHE A 119 0.61 -1.05 17.95
CA PHE A 119 0.66 -1.82 19.19
C PHE A 119 1.19 -3.24 18.96
N CYS A 120 0.68 -3.94 17.95
CA CYS A 120 1.13 -5.29 17.57
C CYS A 120 2.63 -5.32 17.26
N TYR A 121 3.12 -4.36 16.47
CA TYR A 121 4.55 -4.21 16.16
C TYR A 121 5.40 -4.06 17.42
N ALA A 122 4.99 -3.18 18.34
CA ALA A 122 5.69 -2.99 19.62
C ALA A 122 5.61 -4.23 20.53
N LEU A 123 4.55 -5.04 20.44
CA LEU A 123 4.42 -6.28 21.20
C LEU A 123 5.30 -7.39 20.62
N VAL A 124 5.26 -7.63 19.31
CA VAL A 124 6.07 -8.65 18.63
C VAL A 124 7.56 -8.34 18.79
N ARG A 125 7.98 -7.09 18.49
CA ARG A 125 9.38 -6.67 18.61
C ARG A 125 9.93 -6.76 20.05
N ALA A 126 9.07 -6.62 21.06
CA ALA A 126 9.47 -6.80 22.47
C ALA A 126 9.59 -8.28 22.90
N HIS A 127 9.32 -9.24 22.01
CA HIS A 127 9.43 -10.68 22.24
C HIS A 127 10.21 -11.41 21.13
N GLN A 128 10.85 -10.68 20.21
CA GLN A 128 11.88 -11.25 19.33
C GLN A 128 13.19 -11.37 20.11
N ASP A 129 13.95 -12.44 19.87
CA ASP A 129 15.24 -12.63 20.51
C ASP A 129 16.31 -11.77 19.83
N SER A 130 16.88 -10.82 20.59
CA SER A 130 17.96 -9.93 20.15
C SER A 130 19.28 -10.66 19.84
N GLY A 131 19.41 -11.94 20.21
CA GLY A 131 20.54 -12.80 19.81
C GLY A 131 20.33 -13.52 18.47
N LEU A 132 19.10 -13.56 17.95
CA LEU A 132 18.77 -14.20 16.66
C LEU A 132 18.49 -13.17 15.55
N PHE A 133 17.99 -11.99 15.89
CA PHE A 133 17.65 -10.94 14.94
C PHE A 133 18.45 -9.67 15.23
N VAL A 134 19.47 -9.41 14.40
CA VAL A 134 20.30 -8.19 14.47
C VAL A 134 19.53 -6.97 13.94
N GLU A 135 18.69 -7.17 12.93
CA GLU A 135 17.91 -6.12 12.29
C GLU A 135 16.49 -5.98 12.88
N PRO A 136 15.92 -4.77 12.90
CA PRO A 136 14.55 -4.57 13.36
C PRO A 136 13.54 -5.13 12.35
N LEU A 137 12.55 -5.89 12.85
CA LEU A 137 11.41 -6.38 12.07
C LEU A 137 10.91 -5.35 11.03
N ARG A 138 10.97 -5.73 9.76
CA ARG A 138 10.42 -4.98 8.62
C ARG A 138 8.98 -5.42 8.37
N LEU A 139 8.12 -4.49 7.95
CA LEU A 139 6.77 -4.80 7.49
C LEU A 139 6.67 -4.62 5.98
N LEU A 140 6.08 -5.58 5.28
CA LEU A 140 5.77 -5.46 3.87
C LEU A 140 4.60 -4.48 3.64
N SER A 141 4.75 -3.59 2.68
CA SER A 141 3.63 -2.84 2.09
C SER A 141 2.78 -3.75 1.20
N GLY A 142 1.56 -3.30 0.86
CA GLY A 142 0.68 -4.03 -0.05
C GLY A 142 1.31 -4.36 -1.42
N PRO A 143 2.01 -3.42 -2.08
CA PRO A 143 2.73 -3.71 -3.33
C PRO A 143 3.88 -4.72 -3.17
N GLU A 144 4.67 -4.65 -2.09
CA GLU A 144 5.71 -5.65 -1.82
C GLU A 144 5.09 -7.03 -1.60
N GLN A 145 4.00 -7.13 -0.83
CA GLN A 145 3.27 -8.39 -0.63
C GLN A 145 2.71 -8.96 -1.95
N ASP A 146 2.16 -8.12 -2.82
CA ASP A 146 1.68 -8.50 -4.16
C ASP A 146 2.83 -9.06 -5.03
N VAL A 147 4.01 -8.43 -5.00
CA VAL A 147 5.22 -8.98 -5.64
C VAL A 147 5.57 -10.34 -5.06
N THR A 148 5.75 -10.47 -3.74
CA THR A 148 6.09 -11.75 -3.09
C THR A 148 5.10 -12.87 -3.41
N VAL A 149 3.79 -12.60 -3.38
CA VAL A 149 2.77 -13.62 -3.70
C VAL A 149 2.81 -14.01 -5.17
N ARG A 150 2.96 -13.06 -6.11
CA ARG A 150 3.07 -13.36 -7.54
C ARG A 150 4.32 -14.17 -7.88
N ASP A 151 5.46 -13.81 -7.30
CA ASP A 151 6.74 -14.45 -7.59
C ASP A 151 6.75 -15.89 -7.07
N LEU A 152 6.20 -16.13 -5.87
CA LEU A 152 6.02 -17.49 -5.34
C LEU A 152 5.01 -18.31 -6.17
N LEU A 153 3.89 -17.72 -6.60
CA LEU A 153 2.91 -18.42 -7.46
C LEU A 153 3.47 -18.77 -8.83
N ALA A 154 4.26 -17.89 -9.45
CA ALA A 154 4.95 -18.17 -10.70
C ALA A 154 5.99 -19.31 -10.51
N GLY A 155 6.77 -19.26 -9.42
CA GLY A 155 7.77 -20.27 -9.09
C GLY A 155 7.21 -21.69 -8.93
N GLN A 156 5.94 -21.85 -8.55
CA GLN A 156 5.28 -23.17 -8.48
C GLN A 156 5.32 -23.93 -9.82
N VAL A 157 5.29 -23.23 -10.97
CA VAL A 157 5.32 -23.87 -12.29
C VAL A 157 6.68 -24.54 -12.54
N ASP A 158 7.78 -23.89 -12.13
CA ASP A 158 9.12 -24.43 -12.27
C ASP A 158 9.46 -25.47 -11.19
N LEU A 159 8.93 -25.30 -9.97
CA LEU A 159 8.97 -26.34 -8.95
C LEU A 159 8.20 -27.60 -9.39
N GLU A 160 7.08 -27.47 -10.10
CA GLU A 160 6.31 -28.63 -10.63
C GLU A 160 7.09 -29.34 -11.75
N ARG A 161 7.71 -28.58 -12.66
CA ARG A 161 8.64 -29.11 -13.69
C ARG A 161 9.84 -29.85 -13.12
N LEU A 162 10.40 -29.36 -12.00
CA LEU A 162 11.54 -29.97 -11.31
C LEU A 162 11.14 -31.11 -10.35
N GLY A 163 9.84 -31.39 -10.17
CA GLY A 163 9.34 -32.40 -9.23
C GLY A 163 9.47 -32.01 -7.75
N LEU A 164 9.72 -30.72 -7.47
CA LEU A 164 9.92 -30.14 -6.14
C LEU A 164 8.67 -29.45 -5.57
N ALA A 165 7.60 -29.28 -6.35
CA ALA A 165 6.38 -28.58 -5.90
C ALA A 165 5.71 -29.28 -4.71
N HIS A 166 5.66 -28.56 -3.59
CA HIS A 166 4.91 -28.97 -2.40
C HIS A 166 3.43 -28.58 -2.48
N VAL A 167 3.09 -27.47 -3.13
CA VAL A 167 1.70 -27.05 -3.35
C VAL A 167 1.13 -27.73 -4.59
N ARG A 168 0.07 -28.51 -4.41
CA ARG A 168 -0.68 -29.13 -5.52
C ARG A 168 -1.95 -28.35 -5.78
N TRP A 169 -1.86 -27.35 -6.65
CA TRP A 169 -3.02 -26.62 -7.16
C TRP A 169 -3.91 -27.53 -8.00
N PRO A 170 -5.25 -27.39 -7.93
CA PRO A 170 -6.18 -28.05 -8.85
C PRO A 170 -5.86 -27.72 -10.31
N ASP A 171 -6.10 -28.69 -11.21
CA ASP A 171 -5.78 -28.59 -12.64
C ASP A 171 -6.37 -27.33 -13.29
N GLU A 172 -7.62 -27.00 -12.94
CA GLU A 172 -8.37 -25.81 -13.36
C GLU A 172 -7.68 -24.48 -13.00
N LEU A 173 -6.82 -24.47 -11.96
CA LEU A 173 -6.16 -23.27 -11.44
C LEU A 173 -4.68 -23.15 -11.86
N ARG A 174 -4.05 -24.20 -12.42
CA ARG A 174 -2.64 -24.12 -12.86
C ARG A 174 -2.41 -23.01 -13.90
N ALA A 175 -3.34 -22.85 -14.84
CA ALA A 175 -3.28 -21.80 -15.85
C ALA A 175 -3.42 -20.37 -15.29
N CYS A 176 -3.93 -20.24 -14.06
CA CYS A 176 -4.15 -18.96 -13.40
C CYS A 176 -2.95 -18.46 -12.58
N LEU A 177 -1.96 -19.31 -12.28
CA LEU A 177 -0.85 -19.02 -11.35
C LEU A 177 -0.05 -17.76 -11.68
N THR A 178 0.16 -17.48 -12.98
CA THR A 178 0.89 -16.29 -13.45
C THR A 178 0.02 -15.04 -13.59
N THR A 179 -1.28 -15.13 -13.30
CA THR A 179 -2.22 -14.01 -13.49
C THR A 179 -2.33 -13.14 -12.24
N ARG A 180 -2.39 -11.81 -12.43
CA ARG A 180 -2.51 -10.85 -11.32
C ARG A 180 -3.79 -11.05 -10.51
N GLY A 181 -4.91 -11.32 -11.18
CA GLY A 181 -6.21 -11.53 -10.51
C GLY A 181 -6.22 -12.75 -9.58
N PHE A 182 -5.57 -13.84 -9.98
CA PHE A 182 -5.44 -15.01 -9.11
C PHE A 182 -4.54 -14.75 -7.91
N ALA A 183 -3.42 -14.02 -8.10
CA ALA A 183 -2.55 -13.61 -7.01
C ALA A 183 -3.26 -12.70 -5.99
N ASP A 184 -4.11 -11.78 -6.45
CA ASP A 184 -4.95 -10.93 -5.59
C ASP A 184 -5.95 -11.77 -4.76
N GLU A 185 -6.64 -12.74 -5.37
CA GLU A 185 -7.56 -13.64 -4.67
C GLU A 185 -6.84 -14.57 -3.67
N VAL A 186 -5.68 -15.14 -4.04
CA VAL A 186 -4.85 -15.93 -3.12
C VAL A 186 -4.41 -15.06 -1.94
N ARG A 187 -3.86 -13.87 -2.20
CA ARG A 187 -3.45 -12.90 -1.17
C ARG A 187 -4.60 -12.53 -0.23
N ALA A 188 -5.82 -12.40 -0.76
CA ALA A 188 -7.03 -12.19 0.05
C ALA A 188 -7.36 -13.41 0.93
N VAL A 189 -7.27 -14.64 0.40
CA VAL A 189 -7.46 -15.88 1.19
C VAL A 189 -6.41 -16.00 2.30
N LEU A 190 -5.14 -15.68 2.04
CA LEU A 190 -4.08 -15.69 3.08
C LEU A 190 -4.42 -14.68 4.19
N ALA A 191 -4.69 -13.42 3.83
CA ALA A 191 -5.01 -12.35 4.78
C ALA A 191 -6.25 -12.70 5.62
N ARG A 192 -7.35 -13.12 4.99
CA ARG A 192 -8.58 -13.54 5.71
C ARG A 192 -8.35 -14.75 6.61
N SER A 193 -7.46 -15.67 6.24
CA SER A 193 -7.09 -16.79 7.11
C SER A 193 -6.35 -16.32 8.37
N ARG A 194 -5.39 -15.38 8.24
CA ARG A 194 -4.70 -14.75 9.39
C ARG A 194 -5.67 -13.95 10.26
N GLU A 195 -6.56 -13.15 9.65
CA GLU A 195 -7.62 -12.39 10.32
C GLU A 195 -8.55 -13.30 11.12
N LEU A 196 -9.00 -14.43 10.57
CA LEU A 196 -9.82 -15.41 11.30
C LEU A 196 -9.01 -16.21 12.35
N GLY A 197 -7.68 -16.23 12.22
CA GLY A 197 -6.76 -16.85 13.17
C GLY A 197 -6.37 -18.28 12.82
N LEU A 198 -6.54 -18.68 11.56
CA LEU A 198 -6.21 -20.00 11.05
C LEU A 198 -4.72 -20.04 10.68
N GLY A 199 -3.96 -20.93 11.32
CA GLY A 199 -2.67 -21.39 10.79
C GLY A 199 -2.87 -22.36 9.61
N PRO A 200 -1.79 -22.70 8.88
CA PRO A 200 -1.83 -23.65 7.76
C PRO A 200 -2.61 -24.93 8.06
N ASP A 201 -2.30 -25.61 9.17
CA ASP A 201 -2.99 -26.85 9.58
C ASP A 201 -4.49 -26.66 9.84
N ALA A 202 -4.87 -25.51 10.41
CA ALA A 202 -6.26 -25.20 10.71
C ALA A 202 -7.06 -24.88 9.45
N LEU A 203 -6.46 -24.17 8.49
CA LEU A 203 -7.04 -23.93 7.17
C LEU A 203 -7.15 -25.25 6.38
N ALA A 204 -6.11 -26.08 6.39
CA ALA A 204 -6.09 -27.39 5.74
C ALA A 204 -7.15 -28.34 6.33
N ALA A 205 -7.27 -28.41 7.67
CA ALA A 205 -8.30 -29.20 8.34
C ALA A 205 -9.72 -28.68 8.02
N PHE A 206 -9.90 -27.37 7.92
CA PHE A 206 -11.17 -26.77 7.51
C PHE A 206 -11.51 -27.09 6.05
N ALA A 207 -10.54 -26.94 5.14
CA ALA A 207 -10.67 -27.25 3.71
C ALA A 207 -11.07 -28.72 3.47
N ARG A 208 -10.42 -29.67 4.16
CA ARG A 208 -10.78 -31.09 4.10
C ARG A 208 -12.22 -31.34 4.58
N ARG A 209 -12.64 -30.70 5.68
CA ARG A 209 -14.01 -30.86 6.22
C ARG A 209 -15.11 -30.38 5.28
N ILE A 210 -14.82 -29.41 4.41
CA ILE A 210 -15.79 -28.86 3.44
C ILE A 210 -15.57 -29.34 2.00
N GLY A 211 -14.61 -30.26 1.77
CA GLY A 211 -14.33 -30.81 0.44
C GLY A 211 -13.75 -29.82 -0.58
N ARG A 212 -12.96 -28.81 -0.14
CA ARG A 212 -12.39 -27.76 -1.01
C ARG A 212 -10.89 -27.99 -1.28
N PRO A 213 -10.51 -28.59 -2.44
CA PRO A 213 -9.11 -28.89 -2.74
C PRO A 213 -8.27 -27.63 -3.04
N ASP A 214 -8.90 -26.59 -3.58
CA ASP A 214 -8.33 -25.25 -3.77
C ASP A 214 -7.92 -24.60 -2.45
N TRP A 215 -8.74 -24.71 -1.41
CA TRP A 215 -8.41 -24.22 -0.07
C TRP A 215 -7.36 -25.10 0.62
N GLN A 216 -7.29 -26.40 0.28
CA GLN A 216 -6.22 -27.28 0.74
C GLN A 216 -4.88 -26.93 0.06
N ALA A 217 -4.87 -26.51 -1.21
CA ALA A 217 -3.69 -25.96 -1.87
C ALA A 217 -3.26 -24.62 -1.24
N ALA A 218 -4.21 -23.68 -1.08
CA ALA A 218 -3.97 -22.40 -0.42
C ALA A 218 -3.45 -22.53 1.02
N ALA A 219 -3.80 -23.61 1.73
CA ALA A 219 -3.26 -23.91 3.05
C ALA A 219 -1.80 -24.36 3.05
N VAL A 220 -1.33 -25.08 2.03
CA VAL A 220 0.09 -25.42 1.87
C VAL A 220 0.87 -24.20 1.39
N PHE A 221 0.32 -23.43 0.45
CA PHE A 221 0.91 -22.15 0.02
C PHE A 221 1.01 -21.13 1.17
N LEU A 222 0.06 -21.13 2.12
CA LEU A 222 0.15 -20.31 3.33
C LEU A 222 1.33 -20.72 4.24
N ALA A 223 1.71 -22.00 4.29
CA ALA A 223 2.92 -22.42 5.02
C ALA A 223 4.17 -21.90 4.32
N GLU A 224 4.34 -22.22 3.03
CA GLU A 224 5.47 -21.78 2.20
C GLU A 224 5.67 -20.26 2.23
N TYR A 225 4.58 -19.50 2.07
CA TYR A 225 4.60 -18.03 2.16
C TYR A 225 5.11 -17.53 3.52
N LEU A 226 4.66 -18.13 4.63
CA LEU A 226 5.08 -17.72 5.98
C LEU A 226 6.54 -18.11 6.27
N ASP A 227 6.98 -19.28 5.81
CA ASP A 227 8.36 -19.72 5.92
C ASP A 227 9.30 -18.78 5.14
N VAL A 228 8.90 -18.35 3.93
CA VAL A 228 9.62 -17.34 3.14
C VAL A 228 9.65 -15.98 3.83
N LEU A 229 8.55 -15.52 4.46
CA LEU A 229 8.55 -14.27 5.23
C LEU A 229 9.54 -14.34 6.42
N ASP A 230 9.55 -15.45 7.16
CA ASP A 230 10.43 -15.64 8.32
C ASP A 230 11.91 -15.76 7.92
N LEU A 231 12.22 -16.46 6.83
CA LEU A 231 13.58 -16.52 6.26
C LEU A 231 14.09 -15.13 5.83
N GLN A 232 13.19 -14.24 5.40
CA GLN A 232 13.51 -12.85 5.04
C GLN A 232 13.45 -11.87 6.22
N GLY A 233 13.01 -12.30 7.42
CA GLY A 233 12.86 -11.43 8.59
C GLY A 233 11.75 -10.35 8.47
N VAL A 234 10.81 -10.54 7.54
CA VAL A 234 9.71 -9.59 7.25
C VAL A 234 8.37 -10.12 7.74
N LEU A 235 7.36 -9.25 7.87
CA LEU A 235 5.96 -9.67 8.09
C LEU A 235 4.98 -8.80 7.30
N ASP A 236 3.84 -9.38 6.89
CA ASP A 236 2.68 -8.59 6.49
C ASP A 236 1.84 -8.12 7.70
N TYR A 237 0.88 -7.23 7.45
CA TYR A 237 0.04 -6.64 8.50
C TYR A 237 -0.91 -7.65 9.18
N ALA A 238 -1.42 -8.65 8.46
CA ALA A 238 -2.37 -9.62 8.98
C ALA A 238 -1.66 -10.67 9.85
N GLU A 239 -0.49 -11.14 9.42
CA GLU A 239 0.36 -12.02 10.25
C GLU A 239 0.95 -11.26 11.46
N LEU A 240 1.28 -9.97 11.32
CA LEU A 240 1.68 -9.14 12.46
C LEU A 240 0.62 -9.13 13.57
N VAL A 241 -0.66 -8.93 13.23
CA VAL A 241 -1.74 -8.99 14.23
C VAL A 241 -1.93 -10.43 14.73
N HIS A 242 -1.77 -11.44 13.88
CA HIS A 242 -1.85 -12.84 14.31
C HIS A 242 -0.79 -13.20 15.36
N ARG A 243 0.49 -12.90 15.11
CA ARG A 243 1.59 -13.14 16.06
C ARG A 243 1.41 -12.36 17.36
N ALA A 244 0.92 -11.12 17.29
CA ALA A 244 0.56 -10.35 18.47
C ALA A 244 -0.57 -11.01 19.29
N VAL A 245 -1.58 -11.62 18.64
CA VAL A 245 -2.63 -12.39 19.31
C VAL A 245 -2.09 -13.66 19.97
N LEU A 246 -1.18 -14.39 19.31
CA LEU A 246 -0.55 -15.58 19.90
C LEU A 246 0.32 -15.22 21.10
N LEU A 247 1.16 -14.19 20.99
CA LEU A 247 1.98 -13.68 22.08
C LEU A 247 1.13 -13.22 23.26
N ALA A 248 0.12 -12.37 23.03
CA ALA A 248 -0.75 -11.84 24.09
C ALA A 248 -1.56 -12.92 24.83
N ARG A 249 -1.65 -14.14 24.30
CA ARG A 249 -2.31 -15.30 24.91
C ARG A 249 -1.38 -16.21 25.72
N ARG A 250 -0.06 -16.05 25.64
CA ARG A 250 0.87 -16.80 26.48
C ARG A 250 0.75 -16.29 27.93
N PRO A 251 0.67 -17.14 28.97
CA PRO A 251 0.38 -16.70 30.34
C PRO A 251 1.32 -15.60 30.85
N GLU A 252 2.63 -15.75 30.63
CA GLU A 252 3.66 -14.81 31.07
C GLU A 252 3.61 -13.45 30.35
N VAL A 253 3.00 -13.40 29.16
CA VAL A 253 2.75 -12.15 28.41
C VAL A 253 1.40 -11.56 28.82
N ALA A 254 0.37 -12.38 28.97
CA ALA A 254 -0.96 -11.99 29.41
C ALA A 254 -0.91 -11.35 30.80
N ASP A 255 -0.20 -11.93 31.76
CA ASP A 255 -0.01 -11.39 33.11
C ASP A 255 0.75 -10.06 33.08
N ARG A 256 1.78 -9.92 32.24
CA ARG A 256 2.47 -8.63 32.04
C ARG A 256 1.56 -7.57 31.43
N LEU A 257 0.72 -7.94 30.46
CA LEU A 257 -0.26 -7.04 29.83
C LEU A 257 -1.43 -6.69 30.79
N ALA A 258 -1.76 -7.59 31.71
CA ALA A 258 -2.71 -7.36 32.78
C ALA A 258 -2.16 -6.41 33.84
N ALA A 259 -0.93 -6.67 34.31
CA ALA A 259 -0.22 -5.82 35.26
C ALA A 259 0.15 -4.44 34.69
N ARG A 260 0.25 -4.30 33.35
CA ARG A 260 0.58 -3.03 32.67
C ARG A 260 -0.62 -2.12 32.43
N TYR A 261 -1.79 -2.62 32.06
CA TYR A 261 -2.91 -1.78 31.62
C TYR A 261 -4.18 -2.03 32.45
N ASP A 262 -4.58 -1.06 33.26
CA ASP A 262 -5.81 -1.12 34.07
C ASP A 262 -7.06 -0.83 33.24
N ALA A 263 -6.92 0.00 32.20
CA ALA A 263 -8.01 0.41 31.31
C ALA A 263 -7.54 0.45 29.85
N VAL A 264 -8.35 -0.16 28.97
CA VAL A 264 -8.18 -0.11 27.51
C VAL A 264 -9.35 0.68 26.92
N TYR A 265 -9.03 1.62 26.03
CA TYR A 265 -9.97 2.39 25.24
C TYR A 265 -9.81 2.03 23.77
N VAL A 266 -10.91 1.93 23.03
CA VAL A 266 -10.90 1.74 21.58
C VAL A 266 -11.81 2.77 20.91
N ASP A 267 -11.28 3.48 19.91
CA ASP A 267 -12.04 4.35 19.02
C ASP A 267 -12.14 3.74 17.61
N GLU A 268 -13.24 4.02 16.91
CA GLU A 268 -13.64 3.36 15.64
C GLU A 268 -13.82 1.84 15.76
N TYR A 269 -14.44 1.38 16.85
CA TYR A 269 -14.62 -0.06 17.12
C TYR A 269 -15.50 -0.80 16.08
N GLN A 270 -16.26 -0.09 15.25
CA GLN A 270 -16.97 -0.71 14.12
C GLN A 270 -16.02 -1.20 13.00
N ASP A 271 -14.81 -0.66 12.91
CA ASP A 271 -13.86 -0.94 11.82
C ASP A 271 -12.73 -1.93 12.23
N THR A 272 -12.89 -2.63 13.36
CA THR A 272 -11.96 -3.70 13.77
C THR A 272 -12.19 -5.00 13.00
N ASP A 273 -11.11 -5.69 12.63
CA ASP A 273 -11.17 -7.07 12.10
C ASP A 273 -11.26 -8.13 13.24
N PRO A 274 -11.57 -9.40 12.92
CA PRO A 274 -11.67 -10.47 13.92
C PRO A 274 -10.38 -10.76 14.71
N ALA A 275 -9.18 -10.47 14.17
CA ALA A 275 -7.91 -10.61 14.88
C ALA A 275 -7.70 -9.49 15.89
N GLN A 276 -8.03 -8.24 15.55
CA GLN A 276 -8.06 -7.12 16.49
C GLN A 276 -9.03 -7.40 17.65
N VAL A 277 -10.20 -7.98 17.39
CA VAL A 277 -11.13 -8.42 18.45
C VAL A 277 -10.54 -9.56 19.30
N ARG A 278 -9.84 -10.54 18.71
CA ARG A 278 -9.11 -11.57 19.49
C ARG A 278 -7.97 -10.98 20.34
N LEU A 279 -7.30 -9.94 19.87
CA LEU A 279 -6.25 -9.23 20.61
C LEU A 279 -6.86 -8.48 21.81
N LEU A 280 -7.97 -7.78 21.60
CA LEU A 280 -8.71 -7.12 22.69
C LEU A 280 -9.20 -8.12 23.74
N ARG A 281 -9.64 -9.32 23.35
CA ARG A 281 -10.01 -10.39 24.31
C ARG A 281 -8.81 -10.86 25.15
N ALA A 282 -7.58 -10.82 24.62
CA ALA A 282 -6.37 -11.08 25.39
C ALA A 282 -5.97 -9.87 26.28
N LEU A 283 -6.08 -8.65 25.75
CA LEU A 283 -5.72 -7.41 26.45
C LEU A 283 -6.68 -6.99 27.56
N ALA A 284 -7.98 -7.31 27.45
CA ALA A 284 -9.03 -6.81 28.34
C ALA A 284 -10.24 -7.77 28.48
N GLY A 285 -10.03 -9.08 28.28
CA GLY A 285 -11.02 -10.11 28.64
C GLY A 285 -11.23 -10.25 30.15
N GLY A 286 -12.10 -11.19 30.56
CA GLY A 286 -12.32 -11.51 31.97
C GLY A 286 -12.98 -10.40 32.79
N GLY A 287 -13.80 -9.55 32.17
CA GLY A 287 -14.47 -8.45 32.86
C GLY A 287 -13.58 -7.25 33.20
N ARG A 288 -12.37 -7.15 32.62
CA ARG A 288 -11.48 -5.99 32.75
C ARG A 288 -12.07 -4.74 32.09
N THR A 289 -11.48 -3.58 32.42
CA THR A 289 -11.99 -2.27 31.97
C THR A 289 -11.68 -2.03 30.49
N LEU A 290 -12.71 -2.14 29.65
CA LEU A 290 -12.64 -1.92 28.20
C LEU A 290 -13.77 -0.96 27.77
N LEU A 291 -13.43 0.24 27.33
CA LEU A 291 -14.40 1.20 26.79
C LEU A 291 -14.25 1.27 25.26
N ALA A 292 -15.19 0.65 24.55
CA ALA A 292 -15.22 0.61 23.09
C ALA A 292 -16.22 1.65 22.56
N PHE A 293 -15.73 2.58 21.73
CA PHE A 293 -16.50 3.64 21.10
C PHE A 293 -16.66 3.36 19.61
N GLY A 294 -17.88 3.48 19.08
CA GLY A 294 -18.12 3.30 17.65
C GLY A 294 -19.55 3.60 17.21
N ASP A 295 -19.76 3.53 15.89
CA ASP A 295 -21.06 3.62 15.24
C ASP A 295 -21.19 2.50 14.20
N PRO A 296 -22.05 1.48 14.41
CA PRO A 296 -22.23 0.41 13.45
C PRO A 296 -22.87 0.88 12.13
N ASP A 297 -23.52 2.05 12.10
CA ASP A 297 -23.99 2.71 10.87
C ASP A 297 -22.86 3.40 10.08
N GLN A 298 -21.61 3.36 10.58
CA GLN A 298 -20.41 3.90 9.92
C GLN A 298 -19.33 2.85 9.61
N SER A 299 -19.62 1.54 9.71
CA SER A 299 -18.69 0.46 9.35
C SER A 299 -18.41 0.44 7.83
N ILE A 300 -17.35 1.13 7.39
CA ILE A 300 -17.03 1.29 5.96
C ILE A 300 -15.78 0.50 5.51
N TYR A 301 -14.93 0.03 6.43
CA TYR A 301 -13.67 -0.64 6.09
C TYR A 301 -13.78 -2.16 5.90
N ALA A 302 -14.97 -2.70 5.62
CA ALA A 302 -15.17 -4.14 5.41
C ALA A 302 -14.27 -4.75 4.33
N PHE A 303 -13.95 -3.96 3.29
CA PHE A 303 -13.01 -4.30 2.21
C PHE A 303 -11.54 -4.39 2.65
N ARG A 304 -11.18 -3.93 3.86
CA ARG A 304 -9.83 -3.97 4.44
C ARG A 304 -9.64 -4.96 5.60
N GLY A 305 -10.68 -5.71 5.96
CA GLY A 305 -10.64 -6.64 7.09
C GLY A 305 -11.85 -6.52 8.02
N ALA A 306 -12.38 -5.31 8.21
CA ALA A 306 -13.33 -5.00 9.28
C ALA A 306 -14.60 -5.86 9.27
N ASP A 307 -15.06 -6.25 10.46
CA ASP A 307 -16.29 -7.02 10.64
C ASP A 307 -17.23 -6.32 11.63
N VAL A 308 -18.34 -5.76 11.11
CA VAL A 308 -19.39 -5.12 11.92
C VAL A 308 -19.99 -6.06 12.97
N ASN A 309 -19.89 -7.39 12.79
CA ASN A 309 -20.30 -8.33 13.83
C ASN A 309 -19.48 -8.14 15.13
N GLY A 310 -18.25 -7.62 15.07
CA GLY A 310 -17.42 -7.30 16.24
C GLY A 310 -18.05 -6.26 17.17
N ILE A 311 -18.72 -5.23 16.61
CA ILE A 311 -19.48 -4.24 17.39
C ILE A 311 -20.88 -4.74 17.78
N LEU A 312 -21.55 -5.49 16.90
CA LEU A 312 -22.87 -6.08 17.21
C LEU A 312 -22.82 -7.15 18.32
N GLN A 313 -21.71 -7.87 18.46
CA GLN A 313 -21.49 -8.93 19.45
C GLN A 313 -20.71 -8.48 20.68
N PHE A 314 -20.30 -7.20 20.80
CA PHE A 314 -19.48 -6.72 21.92
C PHE A 314 -20.04 -7.12 23.31
N PRO A 315 -21.35 -6.98 23.59
CA PRO A 315 -21.89 -7.31 24.91
C PRO A 315 -21.63 -8.76 25.34
N GLN A 316 -21.66 -9.71 24.40
CA GLN A 316 -21.41 -11.13 24.65
C GLN A 316 -19.92 -11.49 24.47
N ALA A 317 -19.18 -10.74 23.66
CA ALA A 317 -17.75 -10.92 23.42
C ALA A 317 -16.86 -10.47 24.58
N PHE A 318 -17.36 -9.52 25.40
CA PHE A 318 -16.68 -8.95 26.56
C PHE A 318 -17.65 -8.86 27.75
N PRO A 319 -18.02 -10.01 28.37
CA PRO A 319 -18.87 -10.00 29.56
C PRO A 319 -18.15 -9.34 30.74
N ARG A 320 -18.94 -8.86 31.72
CA ARG A 320 -18.47 -8.46 33.04
C ARG A 320 -17.86 -9.65 33.80
N ALA A 321 -17.18 -9.38 34.91
CA ALA A 321 -16.54 -10.42 35.73
C ALA A 321 -17.54 -11.39 36.39
N ASP A 322 -18.81 -11.01 36.48
CA ASP A 322 -19.95 -11.84 36.91
C ASP A 322 -20.56 -12.69 35.77
N GLY A 323 -20.00 -12.63 34.56
CA GLY A 323 -20.50 -13.31 33.37
C GLY A 323 -21.66 -12.61 32.64
N THR A 324 -22.20 -11.50 33.17
CA THR A 324 -23.29 -10.78 32.53
C THR A 324 -22.81 -9.98 31.30
N PRO A 325 -23.65 -9.76 30.27
CA PRO A 325 -23.25 -9.02 29.07
C PRO A 325 -22.82 -7.58 29.36
N ALA A 326 -21.91 -7.03 28.54
CA ALA A 326 -21.46 -5.65 28.71
C ALA A 326 -22.63 -4.65 28.60
N PRO A 327 -22.66 -3.60 29.44
CA PRO A 327 -23.57 -2.48 29.28
C PRO A 327 -23.37 -1.79 27.92
N VAL A 328 -24.46 -1.21 27.41
CA VAL A 328 -24.47 -0.35 26.22
C VAL A 328 -24.94 1.05 26.59
N ALA A 329 -24.04 2.01 26.51
CA ALA A 329 -24.34 3.44 26.54
C ALA A 329 -24.61 3.96 25.11
N VAL A 330 -25.35 5.06 25.01
CA VAL A 330 -25.71 5.68 23.73
C VAL A 330 -25.60 7.20 23.84
N LEU A 331 -24.75 7.81 23.00
CA LEU A 331 -24.65 9.27 22.90
C LEU A 331 -25.67 9.76 21.87
N ARG A 332 -26.70 10.49 22.32
CA ARG A 332 -27.84 10.91 21.48
C ARG A 332 -27.71 12.31 20.90
N THR A 333 -26.97 13.20 21.54
CA THR A 333 -27.02 14.64 21.21
C THR A 333 -26.00 15.00 20.13
N ALA A 334 -26.46 15.14 18.89
CA ALA A 334 -25.61 15.50 17.75
C ALA A 334 -25.26 17.00 17.79
N ARG A 335 -23.97 17.32 17.85
CA ARG A 335 -23.44 18.69 18.01
C ARG A 335 -22.87 19.31 16.73
N ARG A 336 -22.65 18.49 15.69
CA ARG A 336 -22.05 18.88 14.41
C ARG A 336 -23.08 19.30 13.36
N SER A 337 -24.05 18.43 13.09
CA SER A 337 -25.04 18.61 12.01
C SER A 337 -26.35 19.19 12.55
N GLY A 338 -26.95 20.11 11.80
CA GLY A 338 -28.26 20.69 12.11
C GLY A 338 -29.43 19.71 11.89
N ALA A 339 -30.60 20.04 12.45
CA ALA A 339 -31.80 19.19 12.45
C ALA A 339 -32.18 18.61 11.06
N ALA A 340 -32.12 19.41 9.99
CA ALA A 340 -32.50 18.96 8.64
C ALA A 340 -31.50 17.94 8.05
N LEU A 341 -30.20 18.17 8.27
CA LEU A 341 -29.13 17.25 7.87
C LEU A 341 -29.25 15.93 8.61
N LEU A 342 -29.55 15.96 9.92
CA LEU A 342 -29.79 14.75 10.70
C LEU A 342 -30.97 13.97 10.11
N ALA A 343 -32.13 14.60 9.95
CA ALA A 343 -33.34 13.97 9.41
C ALA A 343 -33.08 13.23 8.09
N ALA A 344 -32.39 13.88 7.13
CA ALA A 344 -32.01 13.26 5.88
C ALA A 344 -31.14 12.00 6.07
N THR A 345 -30.09 12.04 6.92
CA THR A 345 -29.28 10.84 7.19
C THR A 345 -30.05 9.73 7.90
N ARG A 346 -31.06 10.06 8.73
CA ARG A 346 -31.85 9.06 9.45
C ARG A 346 -32.75 8.25 8.52
N LEU A 347 -33.28 8.86 7.45
CA LEU A 347 -34.06 8.15 6.42
C LEU A 347 -33.26 7.03 5.72
N LEU A 348 -31.94 7.21 5.60
CA LEU A 348 -31.03 6.17 5.10
C LEU A 348 -30.72 5.14 6.18
N ALA A 349 -30.31 5.60 7.38
CA ALA A 349 -29.93 4.70 8.48
C ALA A 349 -31.06 3.74 8.89
N GLN A 350 -32.33 4.20 8.88
CA GLN A 350 -33.50 3.37 9.16
C GLN A 350 -33.64 2.13 8.25
N ARG A 351 -33.06 2.16 7.03
CA ARG A 351 -33.11 1.04 6.08
C ARG A 351 -32.00 0.00 6.29
N MET A 352 -30.99 0.30 7.12
CA MET A 352 -29.88 -0.62 7.38
C MET A 352 -30.21 -1.54 8.56
N PRO A 353 -30.12 -2.88 8.44
CA PRO A 353 -30.44 -3.79 9.53
C PRO A 353 -29.32 -3.83 10.59
N LEU A 354 -29.66 -3.57 11.86
CA LEU A 354 -28.78 -3.82 13.01
C LEU A 354 -29.41 -4.92 13.88
N THR A 355 -28.80 -6.10 13.87
CA THR A 355 -29.23 -7.25 14.66
C THR A 355 -28.35 -7.45 15.89
N ARG A 356 -28.79 -8.28 16.85
CA ARG A 356 -28.07 -8.69 18.08
C ARG A 356 -27.82 -7.61 19.14
N LEU A 357 -27.82 -6.32 18.79
CA LEU A 357 -27.85 -5.21 19.77
C LEU A 357 -29.27 -5.02 20.35
N PRO A 358 -29.41 -4.52 21.61
CA PRO A 358 -30.73 -4.28 22.20
C PRO A 358 -31.54 -3.22 21.43
N ALA A 359 -32.82 -3.51 21.16
CA ALA A 359 -33.66 -2.71 20.27
C ALA A 359 -33.94 -1.29 20.78
N ASP A 360 -33.95 -1.06 22.10
CA ASP A 360 -34.02 0.26 22.71
C ASP A 360 -32.75 1.09 22.43
N LYS A 361 -31.58 0.45 22.48
CA LYS A 361 -30.27 1.07 22.22
C LYS A 361 -30.09 1.41 20.75
N VAL A 362 -30.45 0.48 19.86
CA VAL A 362 -30.46 0.71 18.40
C VAL A 362 -31.39 1.88 18.04
N ARG A 363 -32.60 1.91 18.62
CA ARG A 363 -33.54 3.02 18.43
C ARG A 363 -32.97 4.34 18.96
N ALA A 364 -32.46 4.37 20.20
CA ALA A 364 -31.88 5.57 20.81
C ALA A 364 -30.66 6.11 20.04
N HIS A 365 -29.85 5.22 19.45
CA HIS A 365 -28.68 5.57 18.62
C HIS A 365 -29.08 6.23 17.29
N ARG A 366 -30.19 5.78 16.70
CA ARG A 366 -30.71 6.34 15.45
C ARG A 366 -31.62 7.56 15.67
N GLU A 367 -32.32 7.65 16.79
CA GLU A 367 -33.04 8.85 17.23
C GLU A 367 -32.08 9.88 17.87
N LEU A 368 -31.20 10.45 17.04
CA LEU A 368 -30.31 11.53 17.43
C LEU A 368 -31.06 12.86 17.62
N VAL A 369 -30.71 13.59 18.67
CA VAL A 369 -31.28 14.90 19.01
C VAL A 369 -30.33 16.01 18.53
N PRO A 370 -30.77 16.95 17.68
CA PRO A 370 -29.95 18.11 17.30
C PRO A 370 -29.66 19.00 18.51
N ALA A 371 -28.40 19.44 18.66
CA ALA A 371 -28.04 20.58 19.51
C ALA A 371 -28.08 21.92 18.77
N ARG A 372 -28.41 21.91 17.47
CA ARG A 372 -28.47 23.06 16.57
C ARG A 372 -29.59 22.85 15.54
N ASP A 373 -30.40 23.86 15.31
CA ASP A 373 -31.43 23.84 14.26
C ASP A 373 -30.85 24.09 12.86
N GLY A 374 -31.69 23.97 11.84
CA GLY A 374 -31.35 24.30 10.46
C GLY A 374 -30.51 23.26 9.71
N GLY A 375 -29.70 23.75 8.77
CA GLY A 375 -29.15 22.98 7.66
C GLY A 375 -30.11 22.88 6.48
N ARG A 376 -29.58 22.59 5.29
CA ARG A 376 -30.33 22.37 4.03
C ARG A 376 -29.78 21.10 3.37
N VAL A 377 -30.62 20.40 2.62
CA VAL A 377 -30.22 19.27 1.77
C VAL A 377 -30.86 19.50 0.41
N GLU A 378 -30.06 19.38 -0.64
CA GLU A 378 -30.46 19.54 -2.02
C GLU A 378 -29.96 18.34 -2.83
N VAL A 379 -30.70 18.01 -3.88
CA VAL A 379 -30.32 16.97 -4.84
C VAL A 379 -30.47 17.59 -6.22
N HIS A 380 -29.35 17.72 -6.92
CA HIS A 380 -29.30 18.19 -8.29
C HIS A 380 -29.00 17.00 -9.21
N THR A 381 -29.57 17.02 -10.41
CA THR A 381 -29.32 16.01 -11.45
C THR A 381 -28.94 16.71 -12.74
N TYR A 382 -27.97 16.14 -13.45
CA TYR A 382 -27.36 16.76 -14.64
C TYR A 382 -27.36 15.77 -15.81
N PRO A 383 -27.50 16.24 -17.06
CA PRO A 383 -27.57 15.37 -18.23
C PRO A 383 -26.21 14.78 -18.64
N THR A 384 -25.10 15.36 -18.17
CA THR A 384 -23.74 14.89 -18.46
C THR A 384 -22.82 15.10 -17.24
N PRO A 385 -21.73 14.31 -17.09
CA PRO A 385 -20.72 14.55 -16.05
C PRO A 385 -19.99 15.89 -16.18
N GLY A 386 -19.89 16.44 -17.40
CA GLY A 386 -19.36 17.80 -17.60
C GLY A 386 -20.25 18.85 -16.96
N ALA A 387 -21.56 18.79 -17.22
CA ALA A 387 -22.53 19.70 -16.62
C ALA A 387 -22.59 19.58 -15.09
N GLU A 388 -22.43 18.37 -14.53
CA GLU A 388 -22.28 18.17 -13.08
C GLU A 388 -21.06 18.92 -12.53
N VAL A 389 -19.88 18.72 -13.13
CA VAL A 389 -18.63 19.34 -12.71
C VAL A 389 -18.68 20.89 -12.81
N ASP A 390 -19.24 21.42 -13.90
CA ASP A 390 -19.38 22.87 -14.09
C ASP A 390 -20.34 23.49 -13.05
N ASN A 391 -21.43 22.80 -12.71
CA ASN A 391 -22.37 23.28 -11.69
C ASN A 391 -21.82 23.13 -10.25
N ILE A 392 -21.00 22.11 -9.97
CA ILE A 392 -20.25 22.04 -8.70
C ILE A 392 -19.35 23.26 -8.55
N ALA A 393 -18.66 23.68 -9.62
CA ALA A 393 -17.83 24.89 -9.61
C ALA A 393 -18.66 26.17 -9.36
N ASP A 394 -19.83 26.29 -9.98
CA ASP A 394 -20.76 27.41 -9.76
C ASP A 394 -21.28 27.45 -8.31
N ILE A 395 -21.77 26.32 -7.77
CA ILE A 395 -22.28 26.21 -6.39
C ILE A 395 -21.21 26.65 -5.37
N LEU A 396 -19.99 26.15 -5.49
CA LEU A 396 -18.88 26.53 -4.60
C LEU A 396 -18.53 28.02 -4.73
N ARG A 397 -18.55 28.57 -5.95
CA ARG A 397 -18.28 29.99 -6.20
C ARG A 397 -19.35 30.91 -5.63
N ARG A 398 -20.64 30.57 -5.74
CA ARG A 398 -21.72 31.38 -5.14
C ARG A 398 -21.66 31.34 -3.63
N ALA A 399 -21.48 30.15 -3.04
CA ALA A 399 -21.29 30.01 -1.59
C ALA A 399 -20.12 30.88 -1.07
N HIS A 400 -19.05 31.07 -1.86
CA HIS A 400 -17.95 31.95 -1.47
C HIS A 400 -18.22 33.43 -1.73
N LEU A 401 -18.72 33.78 -2.92
CA LEU A 401 -18.80 35.17 -3.41
C LEU A 401 -20.12 35.89 -3.03
N GLU A 402 -21.19 35.15 -2.80
CA GLU A 402 -22.52 35.65 -2.46
C GLU A 402 -22.82 35.42 -0.97
N ASP A 403 -22.63 34.19 -0.46
CA ASP A 403 -22.89 33.84 0.95
C ASP A 403 -21.69 34.07 1.89
N GLY A 404 -20.49 34.33 1.35
CA GLY A 404 -19.28 34.65 2.12
C GLY A 404 -18.60 33.47 2.83
N VAL A 405 -18.95 32.22 2.48
CA VAL A 405 -18.40 31.01 3.10
C VAL A 405 -16.91 30.85 2.75
N PRO A 406 -16.00 30.61 3.70
CA PRO A 406 -14.59 30.37 3.40
C PRO A 406 -14.38 29.07 2.62
N TRP A 407 -13.46 29.06 1.64
CA TRP A 407 -13.10 27.86 0.88
C TRP A 407 -12.74 26.66 1.76
N GLY A 408 -12.04 26.90 2.88
CA GLY A 408 -11.67 25.86 3.85
C GLY A 408 -12.82 25.29 4.70
N GLU A 409 -14.04 25.82 4.57
CA GLU A 409 -15.25 25.23 5.15
C GLU A 409 -16.08 24.43 4.11
N MET A 410 -15.61 24.37 2.86
CA MET A 410 -16.22 23.59 1.77
C MET A 410 -15.47 22.27 1.56
N ALA A 411 -16.18 21.24 1.08
CA ALA A 411 -15.59 19.96 0.68
C ALA A 411 -16.40 19.30 -0.43
N VAL A 412 -15.71 18.69 -1.40
CA VAL A 412 -16.31 17.85 -2.45
C VAL A 412 -15.92 16.40 -2.19
N LEU A 413 -16.90 15.55 -1.88
CA LEU A 413 -16.67 14.13 -1.58
C LEU A 413 -17.05 13.27 -2.79
N VAL A 414 -16.11 12.48 -3.30
CA VAL A 414 -16.30 11.60 -4.46
C VAL A 414 -16.18 10.12 -4.08
N ARG A 415 -16.85 9.23 -4.84
CA ARG A 415 -16.82 7.78 -4.56
C ARG A 415 -15.51 7.09 -4.98
N ALA A 416 -14.81 7.62 -5.98
CA ALA A 416 -13.61 7.01 -6.56
C ALA A 416 -12.55 8.06 -6.91
N GLY A 417 -11.76 8.47 -5.91
CA GLY A 417 -10.79 9.58 -6.01
C GLY A 417 -9.95 9.57 -7.30
N ALA A 418 -9.21 8.49 -7.53
CA ALA A 418 -8.35 8.31 -8.70
C ALA A 418 -9.06 8.40 -10.07
N ARG A 419 -10.39 8.21 -10.15
CA ARG A 419 -11.16 8.38 -11.40
C ARG A 419 -11.77 9.79 -11.52
N THR A 420 -12.24 10.38 -10.42
CA THR A 420 -13.04 11.63 -10.45
C THR A 420 -12.21 12.89 -10.17
N ILE A 421 -11.26 12.83 -9.24
CA ILE A 421 -10.46 14.00 -8.80
C ILE A 421 -9.67 14.63 -9.95
N PRO A 422 -9.01 13.90 -10.87
CA PRO A 422 -8.24 14.53 -11.96
C PRO A 422 -9.10 15.44 -12.86
N THR A 423 -10.39 15.11 -13.05
CA THR A 423 -11.32 15.92 -13.86
C THR A 423 -11.87 17.11 -13.07
N LEU A 424 -12.32 16.89 -11.83
CA LEU A 424 -12.75 17.97 -10.92
C LEU A 424 -11.62 19.00 -10.72
N ARG A 425 -10.39 18.54 -10.48
CA ARG A 425 -9.21 19.41 -10.28
C ARG A 425 -9.02 20.38 -11.45
N ARG A 426 -9.04 19.88 -12.70
CA ARG A 426 -8.89 20.73 -13.89
C ARG A 426 -9.99 21.78 -14.00
N ALA A 427 -11.26 21.38 -13.82
CA ALA A 427 -12.40 22.29 -13.96
C ALA A 427 -12.49 23.32 -12.82
N LEU A 428 -12.27 22.91 -11.58
CA LEU A 428 -12.27 23.80 -10.42
C LEU A 428 -11.12 24.82 -10.51
N THR A 429 -9.90 24.40 -10.86
CA THR A 429 -8.80 25.34 -11.14
C THR A 429 -9.15 26.31 -12.27
N ALA A 430 -9.73 25.83 -13.39
CA ALA A 430 -10.12 26.68 -14.51
C ALA A 430 -11.25 27.67 -14.14
N ALA A 431 -12.15 27.30 -13.23
CA ALA A 431 -13.20 28.15 -12.69
C ALA A 431 -12.70 29.16 -11.64
N GLY A 432 -11.43 29.10 -11.23
CA GLY A 432 -10.84 29.96 -10.20
C GLY A 432 -11.12 29.52 -8.75
N VAL A 433 -11.54 28.27 -8.54
CA VAL A 433 -11.76 27.69 -7.21
C VAL A 433 -10.42 27.14 -6.68
N PRO A 434 -9.90 27.66 -5.55
CA PRO A 434 -8.73 27.07 -4.89
C PRO A 434 -9.12 25.71 -4.29
N LEU A 435 -8.21 24.75 -4.38
CA LEU A 435 -8.44 23.37 -3.96
C LEU A 435 -7.22 22.80 -3.25
N ASP A 436 -7.51 21.94 -2.27
CA ASP A 436 -6.55 21.09 -1.56
C ASP A 436 -7.03 19.64 -1.75
N VAL A 437 -6.08 18.70 -1.86
CA VAL A 437 -6.33 17.29 -2.17
C VAL A 437 -5.40 16.47 -1.30
N ASP A 438 -5.93 15.53 -0.50
CA ASP A 438 -5.10 14.72 0.40
C ASP A 438 -4.13 13.86 -0.43
N GLY A 439 -2.86 13.79 -0.02
CA GLY A 439 -1.80 13.13 -0.80
C GLY A 439 -2.00 11.62 -0.96
N ASP A 440 -2.84 11.02 -0.11
CA ASP A 440 -3.26 9.62 -0.23
C ASP A 440 -4.31 9.39 -1.35
N ASP A 441 -5.00 10.42 -1.86
CA ASP A 441 -6.09 10.30 -2.85
C ASP A 441 -5.60 10.25 -4.32
N LEU A 442 -4.37 10.71 -4.61
CA LEU A 442 -3.72 10.49 -5.90
C LEU A 442 -2.58 9.46 -5.74
N PRO A 443 -2.57 8.34 -6.50
CA PRO A 443 -1.46 7.40 -6.46
C PRO A 443 -0.15 8.10 -6.82
N LEU A 444 0.87 8.01 -5.96
CA LEU A 444 2.14 8.76 -6.08
C LEU A 444 2.80 8.66 -7.48
N ARG A 445 2.66 7.52 -8.15
CA ARG A 445 3.11 7.29 -9.54
C ARG A 445 2.43 8.17 -10.62
N HIS A 446 1.34 8.86 -10.27
CA HIS A 446 0.60 9.79 -11.13
C HIS A 446 0.87 11.26 -10.73
N GLU A 447 1.68 11.52 -9.69
CA GLU A 447 2.12 12.89 -9.41
C GLU A 447 3.08 13.37 -10.51
N PRO A 448 2.89 14.57 -11.10
CA PRO A 448 3.72 15.05 -12.20
C PRO A 448 5.22 15.19 -11.86
N ALA A 449 5.56 15.34 -10.58
CA ALA A 449 6.95 15.36 -10.11
C ALA A 449 7.60 13.96 -10.08
N VAL A 450 6.81 12.89 -9.96
CA VAL A 450 7.29 11.50 -9.78
C VAL A 450 7.28 10.73 -11.10
N ALA A 451 6.33 11.01 -11.99
CA ALA A 451 6.23 10.33 -13.28
C ALA A 451 7.54 10.34 -14.10
N PRO A 452 8.31 11.45 -14.20
CA PRO A 452 9.59 11.45 -14.92
C PRO A 452 10.63 10.50 -14.33
N LEU A 453 10.74 10.43 -13.00
CA LEU A 453 11.68 9.55 -12.30
C LEU A 453 11.35 8.07 -12.57
N LEU A 454 10.05 7.72 -12.57
CA LEU A 454 9.59 6.36 -12.89
C LEU A 454 9.77 6.03 -14.37
N THR A 455 9.62 6.99 -15.27
CA THR A 455 9.90 6.80 -16.71
C THR A 455 11.40 6.58 -16.95
N ALA A 456 12.27 7.37 -16.32
CA ALA A 456 13.72 7.18 -16.36
C ALA A 456 14.14 5.81 -15.81
N LEU A 457 13.63 5.42 -14.63
CA LEU A 457 13.90 4.13 -14.01
C LEU A 457 13.46 2.96 -14.91
N ARG A 458 12.28 3.03 -15.54
CA ARG A 458 11.79 1.99 -16.45
C ARG A 458 12.68 1.82 -17.67
N ALA A 459 13.05 2.91 -18.35
CA ALA A 459 13.89 2.85 -19.54
C ALA A 459 15.23 2.16 -19.23
N VAL A 460 15.85 2.54 -18.12
CA VAL A 460 17.11 1.94 -17.65
C VAL A 460 16.92 0.46 -17.25
N ALA A 461 15.88 0.13 -16.48
CA ALA A 461 15.63 -1.24 -16.03
C ALA A 461 15.26 -2.20 -17.17
N THR A 462 14.51 -1.74 -18.19
CA THR A 462 14.17 -2.52 -19.37
C THR A 462 15.42 -2.81 -20.23
N ALA A 463 16.31 -1.83 -20.41
CA ALA A 463 17.57 -2.04 -21.11
C ALA A 463 18.48 -3.07 -20.40
N GLU A 464 18.61 -2.96 -19.08
CA GLU A 464 19.40 -3.92 -18.28
C GLU A 464 18.77 -5.33 -18.25
N ALA A 465 17.43 -5.43 -18.28
CA ALA A 465 16.75 -6.72 -18.38
C ALA A 465 16.98 -7.40 -19.75
N ALA A 466 16.93 -6.63 -20.84
CA ALA A 466 17.22 -7.14 -22.19
C ALA A 466 18.69 -7.61 -22.30
N GLN A 467 19.64 -6.79 -21.87
CA GLN A 467 21.07 -7.12 -21.94
C GLN A 467 21.44 -8.36 -21.10
N ARG A 468 20.77 -8.59 -19.97
CA ARG A 468 20.90 -9.84 -19.19
C ARG A 468 20.37 -11.04 -19.94
N ALA A 469 19.19 -10.94 -20.57
CA ALA A 469 18.62 -12.04 -21.34
C ALA A 469 19.51 -12.42 -22.54
N GLU A 470 20.08 -11.43 -23.23
CA GLU A 470 21.08 -11.64 -24.30
C GLU A 470 22.35 -12.34 -23.78
N THR A 471 22.87 -11.91 -22.62
CA THR A 471 24.08 -12.49 -22.02
C THR A 471 23.85 -13.95 -21.60
N THR A 472 22.76 -14.24 -20.89
CA THR A 472 22.42 -15.62 -20.47
C THR A 472 22.06 -16.53 -21.65
N GLY A 473 21.49 -15.97 -22.74
CA GLY A 473 21.30 -16.71 -23.99
C GLY A 473 22.64 -17.10 -24.64
N ALA A 474 23.57 -16.16 -24.75
CA ALA A 474 24.90 -16.41 -25.31
C ALA A 474 25.74 -17.42 -24.50
N GLU A 475 25.60 -17.43 -23.17
CA GLU A 475 26.22 -18.44 -22.30
C GLU A 475 25.61 -19.84 -22.50
N ALA A 476 24.31 -19.93 -22.79
CA ALA A 476 23.64 -21.20 -23.07
C ALA A 476 24.03 -21.79 -24.44
N ASP A 477 24.10 -20.98 -25.49
CA ASP A 477 24.54 -21.43 -26.82
C ASP A 477 26.04 -21.75 -26.83
N GLY A 478 26.88 -20.94 -26.17
CA GLY A 478 28.33 -21.18 -26.07
C GLY A 478 28.70 -22.48 -25.35
N ALA A 479 27.84 -22.97 -24.43
CA ALA A 479 28.03 -24.27 -23.79
C ALA A 479 27.84 -25.47 -24.74
N SER A 480 27.16 -25.28 -25.88
CA SER A 480 26.86 -26.33 -26.86
C SER A 480 28.03 -26.63 -27.82
N GLU A 481 28.96 -25.69 -28.03
CA GLU A 481 30.07 -25.86 -28.98
C GLU A 481 31.34 -26.47 -28.36
N THR A 482 31.43 -26.61 -27.03
CA THR A 482 32.65 -27.07 -26.34
C THR A 482 32.68 -28.55 -25.91
N THR A 483 31.92 -29.43 -26.57
CA THR A 483 32.03 -30.90 -26.40
C THR A 483 32.31 -31.62 -27.72
N GLY A 484 33.58 -31.64 -28.16
CA GLY A 484 33.93 -32.05 -29.53
C GLY A 484 35.33 -32.62 -29.80
N ALA A 485 36.05 -33.14 -28.80
CA ALA A 485 37.33 -33.84 -29.04
C ALA A 485 37.68 -34.89 -27.96
N GLU A 486 38.01 -36.11 -28.41
CA GLU A 486 38.81 -37.16 -27.74
C GLU A 486 38.33 -37.73 -26.37
N ALA A 487 38.54 -39.01 -26.01
CA ALA A 487 38.81 -40.23 -26.78
C ALA A 487 38.53 -41.49 -25.89
N ASP A 488 38.59 -42.68 -26.49
CA ASP A 488 38.37 -44.03 -25.95
C ASP A 488 38.47 -44.29 -24.44
N GLY A 489 37.50 -45.06 -23.91
CA GLY A 489 37.42 -45.44 -22.50
C GLY A 489 38.17 -46.72 -22.11
N ALA A 490 38.22 -46.98 -20.79
CA ALA A 490 38.61 -48.25 -20.20
C ALA A 490 37.84 -48.50 -18.89
N SER A 491 37.68 -49.77 -18.51
CA SER A 491 37.11 -50.18 -17.21
C SER A 491 38.19 -50.24 -16.11
N GLY A 492 37.83 -50.03 -14.85
CA GLY A 492 38.81 -50.06 -13.74
C GLY A 492 38.23 -49.97 -12.32
N THR A 493 37.94 -51.13 -11.73
CA THR A 493 37.43 -51.38 -10.36
C THR A 493 38.37 -50.91 -9.22
N THR A 494 37.85 -50.96 -7.97
CA THR A 494 38.48 -50.75 -6.63
C THR A 494 38.39 -49.31 -6.09
N GLY A 495 38.23 -49.03 -4.79
CA GLY A 495 38.21 -49.87 -3.57
C GLY A 495 39.04 -49.17 -2.44
N ALA A 496 38.75 -49.27 -1.14
CA ALA A 496 37.70 -49.99 -0.42
C ALA A 496 37.39 -49.35 0.96
N GLU A 497 36.30 -49.82 1.55
CA GLU A 497 35.94 -50.03 2.97
C GLU A 497 36.96 -49.70 4.10
N ALA A 498 36.44 -49.27 5.26
CA ALA A 498 36.79 -49.82 6.58
C ALA A 498 35.77 -49.47 7.70
N ASP A 499 35.38 -50.50 8.48
CA ASP A 499 34.97 -50.56 9.90
C ASP A 499 33.87 -49.66 10.54
N GLY A 500 33.18 -50.21 11.55
CA GLY A 500 32.41 -49.38 12.52
C GLY A 500 31.22 -49.99 13.30
N ALA A 501 31.13 -51.31 13.59
CA ALA A 501 29.92 -51.89 14.20
C ALA A 501 29.95 -52.06 15.75
N SER A 502 28.95 -51.47 16.44
CA SER A 502 28.39 -51.78 17.80
C SER A 502 27.43 -50.63 18.18
N GLY A 503 26.23 -50.75 18.76
CA GLY A 503 25.62 -51.82 19.58
C GLY A 503 25.61 -51.41 21.06
N THR A 504 24.55 -51.52 21.89
CA THR A 504 23.11 -51.91 21.72
C THR A 504 22.20 -50.70 22.12
N ALA A 505 20.92 -50.70 22.55
CA ALA A 505 19.86 -51.63 23.06
C ALA A 505 18.47 -51.08 22.61
N GLU A 506 17.31 -51.76 22.56
CA GLU A 506 16.57 -52.69 23.46
C GLU A 506 15.94 -52.05 24.72
N ALA A 507 14.66 -52.27 25.08
CA ALA A 507 13.57 -52.98 24.40
C ALA A 507 12.14 -52.61 24.90
N ASP A 508 11.15 -53.00 24.09
CA ASP A 508 9.72 -53.31 24.34
C ASP A 508 9.15 -53.42 25.77
N ARG A 509 7.92 -52.89 25.98
CA ARG A 509 6.78 -53.60 26.63
C ARG A 509 5.44 -52.83 26.65
N SER A 510 4.38 -53.48 26.19
CA SER A 510 2.98 -53.39 26.70
C SER A 510 2.73 -54.53 27.73
N PRO A 511 1.57 -54.73 28.41
CA PRO A 511 0.22 -54.16 28.22
C PRO A 511 -0.56 -53.80 29.54
N GLU A 512 -1.90 -53.73 29.45
CA GLU A 512 -2.93 -53.78 30.55
C GLU A 512 -3.11 -52.54 31.47
N ALA A 513 -4.32 -52.18 31.96
CA ALA A 513 -5.69 -52.59 31.59
C ALA A 513 -6.81 -51.64 32.14
N ALA A 514 -7.94 -51.59 31.40
CA ALA A 514 -9.35 -51.49 31.82
C ALA A 514 -9.96 -50.25 32.55
N GLU A 515 -11.30 -50.18 32.42
CA GLU A 515 -12.30 -49.36 33.17
C GLU A 515 -12.34 -47.83 32.95
N ALA A 516 -13.50 -47.14 32.90
CA ALA A 516 -14.90 -47.55 32.68
C ALA A 516 -15.74 -46.36 32.14
N ALA A 517 -16.96 -46.64 31.62
CA ALA A 517 -17.81 -45.67 30.91
C ALA A 517 -18.58 -44.67 31.80
N THR A 518 -18.95 -43.49 31.25
CA THR A 518 -20.37 -43.04 31.05
C THR A 518 -20.51 -41.59 30.54
N ALA A 519 -21.17 -41.42 29.39
CA ALA A 519 -21.99 -40.27 28.93
C ALA A 519 -22.59 -40.66 27.57
N SER A 520 -23.89 -40.91 27.38
CA SER A 520 -25.05 -40.01 27.49
C SER A 520 -25.14 -39.00 26.33
N GLU A 521 -26.22 -39.13 25.56
CA GLU A 521 -26.48 -38.49 24.26
C GLU A 521 -26.86 -37.00 24.38
N PRO A 522 -26.94 -36.30 23.22
CA PRO A 522 -28.14 -35.50 22.98
C PRO A 522 -28.76 -35.70 21.58
N GLY A 523 -30.00 -36.19 21.58
CA GLY A 523 -31.15 -35.60 20.87
C GLY A 523 -30.99 -35.12 19.43
N THR A 524 -31.43 -35.95 18.49
CA THR A 524 -31.90 -35.53 17.16
C THR A 524 -33.12 -34.61 17.26
N VAL A 525 -33.15 -33.55 16.45
CA VAL A 525 -34.38 -32.81 16.10
C VAL A 525 -34.41 -32.64 14.59
N GLU A 526 -35.59 -32.79 13.98
CA GLU A 526 -35.77 -32.97 12.54
C GLU A 526 -35.68 -31.66 11.74
N ALA A 527 -35.31 -31.77 10.48
CA ALA A 527 -35.29 -30.64 9.54
C ALA A 527 -36.57 -30.60 8.71
N GLU A 528 -37.55 -29.80 9.13
CA GLU A 528 -38.73 -29.51 8.32
C GLU A 528 -38.39 -28.52 7.18
N ALA A 529 -38.98 -28.74 6.01
CA ALA A 529 -38.86 -27.87 4.85
C ALA A 529 -40.22 -27.25 4.49
N PRO A 530 -40.27 -25.92 4.33
CA PRO A 530 -41.10 -25.26 3.32
C PRO A 530 -40.27 -25.05 2.04
N GLY A 531 -40.85 -24.97 0.84
CA GLY A 531 -42.26 -24.75 0.51
C GLY A 531 -42.30 -23.61 -0.52
N SER A 532 -42.60 -23.93 -1.78
CA SER A 532 -42.36 -23.02 -2.90
C SER A 532 -43.48 -21.99 -3.12
N GLY A 533 -43.10 -20.79 -3.59
CA GLY A 533 -43.98 -19.94 -4.40
C GLY A 533 -44.27 -18.53 -3.89
N ALA A 534 -43.39 -17.59 -4.20
CA ALA A 534 -43.73 -16.20 -4.54
C ALA A 534 -42.58 -15.60 -5.35
N ALA A 535 -42.86 -14.66 -6.27
CA ALA A 535 -41.85 -14.00 -7.09
C ALA A 535 -41.60 -12.57 -6.61
N GLU A 536 -40.34 -12.21 -6.42
CA GLU A 536 -39.87 -10.82 -6.37
C GLU A 536 -38.72 -10.66 -7.37
N ALA A 537 -38.59 -9.47 -7.97
CA ALA A 537 -37.77 -9.26 -9.16
C ALA A 537 -36.32 -8.85 -8.84
N GLU A 538 -35.37 -9.37 -9.61
CA GLU A 538 -33.98 -8.89 -9.58
C GLU A 538 -33.87 -7.46 -10.13
N PRO A 539 -33.10 -6.57 -9.48
CA PRO A 539 -32.66 -5.33 -10.11
C PRO A 539 -31.55 -5.65 -11.13
N ALA A 540 -31.86 -5.48 -12.42
CA ALA A 540 -30.92 -5.77 -13.51
C ALA A 540 -29.56 -5.08 -13.30
N ARG A 541 -28.48 -5.86 -13.34
CA ARG A 541 -27.12 -5.33 -13.44
C ARG A 541 -26.92 -4.87 -14.88
N ALA A 542 -26.59 -3.58 -15.06
CA ALA A 542 -26.21 -3.07 -16.37
C ALA A 542 -24.79 -3.54 -16.71
N GLU A 543 -24.69 -4.56 -17.56
CA GLU A 543 -23.43 -4.96 -18.17
C GLU A 543 -23.01 -3.88 -19.18
N ALA A 544 -21.97 -3.13 -18.86
CA ALA A 544 -21.30 -2.26 -19.81
C ALA A 544 -20.32 -3.11 -20.62
N ALA A 545 -20.76 -3.57 -21.79
CA ALA A 545 -19.90 -4.33 -22.69
C ALA A 545 -18.76 -3.45 -23.22
N GLU A 546 -17.52 -3.91 -23.04
CA GLU A 546 -16.35 -3.33 -23.71
C GLU A 546 -16.36 -3.77 -25.18
N ALA A 547 -16.27 -2.80 -26.07
CA ALA A 547 -16.24 -3.00 -27.52
C ALA A 547 -15.17 -2.09 -28.11
N ASP A 548 -13.91 -2.52 -28.03
CA ASP A 548 -12.82 -1.86 -28.74
C ASP A 548 -13.13 -1.84 -30.24
N SER A 549 -12.94 -0.67 -30.84
CA SER A 549 -13.18 -0.42 -32.26
C SER A 549 -11.97 0.30 -32.83
N GLU A 550 -11.14 -0.47 -33.54
CA GLU A 550 -9.94 0.03 -34.20
C GLU A 550 -10.30 1.08 -35.28
N PRO A 551 -9.55 2.19 -35.40
CA PRO A 551 -9.80 3.19 -36.43
C PRO A 551 -9.32 2.69 -37.80
N THR A 552 -10.26 2.43 -38.71
CA THR A 552 -9.95 2.08 -40.11
C THR A 552 -9.48 3.31 -40.90
N GLU A 553 -8.30 3.24 -41.52
CA GLU A 553 -7.85 4.25 -42.50
C GLU A 553 -8.56 4.11 -43.86
N PRO A 554 -8.80 5.20 -44.60
CA PRO A 554 -9.53 5.16 -45.87
C PRO A 554 -8.66 4.80 -47.09
N ASP A 555 -9.24 4.01 -47.99
CA ASP A 555 -8.68 3.56 -49.28
C ASP A 555 -8.42 4.72 -50.28
N ALA A 556 -7.42 4.56 -51.14
CA ALA A 556 -6.96 5.55 -52.12
C ALA A 556 -6.36 4.95 -53.42
N ALA A 557 -7.13 4.12 -54.12
CA ALA A 557 -7.14 3.94 -55.59
C ALA A 557 -5.85 3.48 -56.34
N ALA A 558 -5.97 2.42 -57.13
CA ALA A 558 -4.89 1.82 -57.91
C ALA A 558 -4.62 2.49 -59.28
N SER A 559 -3.43 2.23 -59.84
CA SER A 559 -3.14 2.27 -61.28
C SER A 559 -2.18 1.16 -61.68
N GLU A 560 -2.39 0.56 -62.86
CA GLU A 560 -1.66 -0.60 -63.38
C GLU A 560 -0.25 -0.26 -63.92
N ALA A 561 0.67 -1.25 -63.97
CA ALA A 561 1.46 -1.57 -65.19
C ALA A 561 2.44 -2.76 -65.03
N THR A 562 2.16 -3.84 -65.78
CA THR A 562 3.13 -4.64 -66.56
C THR A 562 4.30 -5.37 -65.88
N GLU A 563 4.18 -6.71 -65.84
CA GLU A 563 5.29 -7.67 -65.71
C GLU A 563 6.11 -7.79 -67.02
N THR A 564 7.36 -8.25 -66.94
CA THR A 564 8.14 -8.77 -68.10
C THR A 564 9.19 -9.78 -67.60
N GLU A 565 9.35 -10.90 -68.31
CA GLU A 565 10.14 -12.06 -67.87
C GLU A 565 11.64 -12.01 -68.24
N ALA A 566 12.47 -12.60 -67.35
CA ALA A 566 13.66 -13.42 -67.68
C ALA A 566 14.89 -12.74 -68.37
N PRO A 567 16.06 -13.42 -68.50
CA PRO A 567 16.44 -14.74 -67.98
C PRO A 567 17.66 -14.72 -67.01
N ALA A 568 18.04 -15.90 -66.52
CA ALA A 568 19.27 -16.11 -65.73
C ALA A 568 20.52 -16.30 -66.61
N PRO A 569 21.73 -15.97 -66.12
CA PRO A 569 23.00 -16.28 -66.77
C PRO A 569 23.60 -17.63 -66.33
N GLU A 570 24.50 -18.17 -67.15
CA GLU A 570 25.18 -19.46 -66.96
C GLU A 570 26.46 -19.35 -66.11
N ALA A 571 27.01 -20.49 -65.68
CA ALA A 571 28.29 -20.56 -64.98
C ALA A 571 29.48 -20.53 -65.95
N ALA A 572 30.57 -19.87 -65.55
CA ALA A 572 31.86 -19.88 -66.23
C ALA A 572 33.01 -19.94 -65.20
N GLU A 573 34.14 -20.54 -65.58
CA GLU A 573 35.19 -20.96 -64.64
C GLU A 573 36.32 -19.93 -64.43
N ALA A 574 36.80 -19.90 -63.19
CA ALA A 574 38.12 -19.48 -62.69
C ALA A 574 39.06 -18.60 -63.54
N SER A 575 39.50 -17.48 -62.93
CA SER A 575 40.92 -17.09 -62.92
C SER A 575 41.23 -16.26 -61.66
N THR A 576 42.44 -16.41 -61.12
CA THR A 576 42.90 -15.73 -59.89
C THR A 576 43.89 -14.62 -60.22
N GLU A 577 43.68 -13.42 -59.70
CA GLU A 577 44.70 -12.37 -59.52
C GLU A 577 44.24 -11.37 -58.44
N ASP A 578 45.16 -10.52 -57.95
CA ASP A 578 45.10 -9.92 -56.60
C ASP A 578 44.07 -8.79 -56.32
N ASP A 579 43.76 -8.64 -55.02
CA ASP A 579 42.91 -7.62 -54.40
C ASP A 579 43.45 -6.18 -54.57
N PRO A 580 42.55 -5.17 -54.62
CA PRO A 580 42.58 -4.21 -53.51
C PRO A 580 41.20 -3.70 -53.05
N ALA A 581 40.84 -4.05 -51.81
CA ALA A 581 40.00 -3.30 -50.87
C ALA A 581 38.63 -2.82 -51.38
N ALA A 582 37.66 -3.74 -51.43
CA ALA A 582 36.24 -3.39 -51.52
C ALA A 582 35.79 -2.50 -50.32
N PRO A 583 34.89 -1.52 -50.53
CA PRO A 583 34.34 -0.71 -49.44
C PRO A 583 33.49 -1.57 -48.50
N GLN A 584 33.68 -1.41 -47.20
CA GLN A 584 32.87 -2.08 -46.19
C GLN A 584 31.40 -1.65 -46.30
N PRO A 585 30.42 -2.57 -46.15
CA PRO A 585 29.01 -2.19 -46.12
C PRO A 585 28.77 -1.25 -44.93
N PRO A 586 27.81 -0.31 -45.04
CA PRO A 586 27.49 0.61 -43.95
C PRO A 586 27.09 -0.19 -42.71
N GLN A 587 27.85 -0.06 -41.63
CA GLN A 587 27.49 -0.63 -40.35
C GLN A 587 26.15 -0.05 -39.91
N VAL A 588 25.12 -0.89 -39.82
CA VAL A 588 23.85 -0.50 -39.21
C VAL A 588 24.16 -0.20 -37.74
N PRO A 589 24.00 1.04 -37.26
CA PRO A 589 24.31 1.38 -35.88
C PRO A 589 23.39 0.57 -34.95
N ALA A 590 23.94 0.07 -33.85
CA ALA A 590 23.16 -0.69 -32.87
C ALA A 590 21.94 0.12 -32.41
N PRO A 591 20.78 -0.53 -32.20
CA PRO A 591 19.57 0.16 -31.76
C PRO A 591 19.81 0.87 -30.42
N CYS A 592 19.38 2.13 -30.33
CA CYS A 592 19.51 2.91 -29.11
C CYS A 592 18.66 2.28 -28.00
N TRP A 593 19.26 2.03 -26.83
CA TRP A 593 18.56 1.41 -25.68
C TRP A 593 17.43 2.29 -25.11
N LEU A 594 17.48 3.60 -25.40
CA LEU A 594 16.49 4.59 -25.03
C LEU A 594 15.67 4.98 -26.27
N ASP A 595 14.36 4.79 -26.23
CA ASP A 595 13.48 5.17 -27.33
C ASP A 595 13.27 6.69 -27.44
N THR A 596 12.86 7.14 -28.62
CA THR A 596 12.73 8.56 -28.97
C THR A 596 11.62 9.29 -28.19
N GLU A 597 10.48 8.64 -27.90
CA GLU A 597 9.36 9.26 -27.20
C GLU A 597 9.71 9.48 -25.72
N THR A 598 10.29 8.45 -25.08
CA THR A 598 10.83 8.52 -23.73
C THR A 598 11.95 9.55 -23.62
N ALA A 599 12.90 9.58 -24.57
CA ALA A 599 13.98 10.56 -24.59
C ALA A 599 13.44 12.01 -24.60
N LEU A 600 12.53 12.33 -25.52
CA LEU A 600 11.92 13.66 -25.61
C LEU A 600 11.10 14.00 -24.36
N THR A 601 10.34 13.03 -23.83
CA THR A 601 9.55 13.18 -22.59
C THR A 601 10.44 13.50 -21.39
N LEU A 602 11.58 12.82 -21.25
CA LEU A 602 12.52 13.06 -20.14
C LEU A 602 13.27 14.40 -20.31
N LEU A 603 13.62 14.81 -21.54
CA LEU A 603 14.25 16.12 -21.80
C LEU A 603 13.32 17.30 -21.49
N ALA A 604 12.03 17.18 -21.83
CA ALA A 604 11.01 18.18 -21.50
C ALA A 604 10.56 18.15 -20.02
N SER A 605 10.98 17.13 -19.25
CA SER A 605 10.65 16.99 -17.83
C SER A 605 11.56 17.85 -16.92
N PRO A 606 11.20 18.06 -15.65
CA PRO A 606 12.06 18.74 -14.68
C PRO A 606 13.48 18.14 -14.51
N LEU A 607 13.70 16.87 -14.88
CA LEU A 607 15.00 16.20 -14.76
C LEU A 607 16.08 16.84 -15.65
N ALA A 608 15.69 17.34 -16.83
CA ALA A 608 16.56 18.10 -17.73
C ALA A 608 16.19 19.59 -17.76
N GLY A 609 14.90 19.93 -17.67
CA GLY A 609 14.39 21.29 -17.64
C GLY A 609 14.53 22.05 -18.96
N MET A 610 14.59 21.35 -20.09
CA MET A 610 14.83 21.96 -21.41
C MET A 610 13.52 22.39 -22.08
N ASP A 611 13.54 23.55 -22.74
CA ASP A 611 12.38 24.01 -23.50
C ASP A 611 12.41 23.57 -24.99
N ALA A 612 11.32 23.86 -25.71
CA ALA A 612 11.22 23.52 -27.12
C ALA A 612 12.23 24.28 -28.01
N ALA A 613 12.80 25.41 -27.59
CA ALA A 613 13.88 26.09 -28.30
C ALA A 613 15.25 25.44 -28.01
N ASP A 614 15.52 24.98 -26.79
CA ASP A 614 16.73 24.24 -26.42
C ASP A 614 16.83 22.92 -27.18
N LEU A 615 15.76 22.12 -27.20
CA LEU A 615 15.65 20.90 -28.00
C LEU A 615 15.96 21.15 -29.48
N ARG A 616 15.42 22.23 -30.06
CA ARG A 616 15.70 22.63 -31.46
C ARG A 616 17.09 23.22 -31.67
N ARG A 617 17.79 23.71 -30.63
CA ARG A 617 19.20 24.11 -30.71
C ARG A 617 20.10 22.88 -30.72
N LEU A 618 19.94 22.01 -29.72
CA LEU A 618 20.74 20.79 -29.57
C LEU A 618 20.55 19.84 -30.77
N GLY A 619 19.31 19.56 -31.17
CA GLY A 619 19.02 18.70 -32.33
C GLY A 619 19.51 19.27 -33.68
N ARG A 620 19.74 20.59 -33.80
CA ARG A 620 20.43 21.15 -34.98
C ARG A 620 21.95 20.96 -34.89
N ALA A 621 22.54 21.17 -33.72
CA ALA A 621 23.97 21.00 -33.51
C ALA A 621 24.41 19.55 -33.74
N LEU A 622 23.65 18.57 -33.23
CA LEU A 622 23.88 17.13 -33.47
C LEU A 622 23.79 16.78 -34.97
N ARG A 623 22.83 17.36 -35.71
CA ARG A 623 22.76 17.19 -37.18
C ARG A 623 23.86 17.91 -37.95
N GLU A 624 24.57 18.85 -37.33
CA GLU A 624 25.71 19.56 -37.93
C GLU A 624 27.02 18.81 -37.67
N GLU A 625 27.19 18.24 -36.48
CA GLU A 625 28.20 17.23 -36.14
C GLU A 625 28.14 16.03 -37.10
N GLU A 626 26.98 15.41 -37.29
CA GLU A 626 26.80 14.27 -38.21
C GLU A 626 27.20 14.63 -39.65
N ARG A 627 26.87 15.84 -40.14
CA ARG A 627 27.32 16.33 -41.46
C ARG A 627 28.83 16.55 -41.51
N ALA A 628 29.43 17.09 -40.45
CA ALA A 628 30.88 17.27 -40.35
C ALA A 628 31.63 15.93 -40.26
N ALA A 629 31.02 14.90 -39.68
CA ALA A 629 31.48 13.52 -39.68
C ALA A 629 31.30 12.79 -41.04
N GLY A 630 30.76 13.46 -42.06
CA GLY A 630 30.64 12.94 -43.41
C GLY A 630 29.29 12.31 -43.76
N ASN A 631 28.27 12.41 -42.89
CA ASN A 631 26.92 11.91 -43.17
C ASN A 631 26.09 12.99 -43.91
N PRO A 632 25.84 12.87 -45.23
CA PRO A 632 25.16 13.92 -46.01
C PRO A 632 23.67 14.04 -45.68
N VAL A 633 23.05 12.97 -45.18
CA VAL A 633 21.64 12.91 -44.77
C VAL A 633 21.59 12.47 -43.30
N PRO A 634 21.95 13.36 -42.35
CA PRO A 634 22.01 13.02 -40.94
C PRO A 634 20.62 12.59 -40.42
N PRO A 635 20.52 11.69 -39.42
CA PRO A 635 19.25 11.16 -38.93
C PRO A 635 18.27 12.25 -38.41
N PRO A 636 16.99 11.90 -38.18
CA PRO A 636 16.03 12.73 -37.45
C PRO A 636 16.62 13.32 -36.16
N SER A 637 16.27 14.57 -35.86
CA SER A 637 16.89 15.32 -34.74
C SER A 637 16.57 14.70 -33.38
N ASP A 638 15.40 14.08 -33.31
CA ASP A 638 14.80 13.35 -32.21
C ASP A 638 15.50 11.99 -31.96
N GLU A 639 15.80 11.21 -33.01
CA GLU A 639 16.71 10.06 -32.90
C GLU A 639 18.08 10.47 -32.33
N LEU A 640 18.66 11.56 -32.83
CA LEU A 640 19.97 12.03 -32.37
C LEU A 640 19.93 12.54 -30.92
N LEU A 641 18.83 13.13 -30.47
CA LEU A 641 18.61 13.49 -29.07
C LEU A 641 18.51 12.26 -28.16
N ALA A 642 17.87 11.18 -28.63
CA ALA A 642 17.83 9.90 -27.90
C ALA A 642 19.22 9.25 -27.81
N ARG A 643 19.95 9.15 -28.94
CA ARG A 643 21.33 8.64 -28.97
C ARG A 643 22.26 9.47 -28.09
N ALA A 644 22.17 10.79 -28.13
CA ALA A 644 23.02 11.67 -27.31
C ALA A 644 22.70 11.59 -25.79
N LEU A 645 21.47 11.22 -25.40
CA LEU A 645 21.15 10.87 -24.01
C LEU A 645 21.70 9.49 -23.61
N ALA A 646 21.63 8.52 -24.52
CA ALA A 646 22.21 7.19 -24.33
C ALA A 646 23.75 7.22 -24.27
N GLU A 647 24.38 8.19 -24.94
CA GLU A 647 25.83 8.40 -25.05
C GLU A 647 26.25 9.80 -24.50
N PRO A 648 26.18 10.06 -23.16
CA PRO A 648 26.32 11.40 -22.60
C PRO A 648 27.63 12.15 -22.89
N GLU A 649 28.67 11.45 -23.35
CA GLU A 649 29.99 12.06 -23.61
C GLU A 649 30.01 12.86 -24.92
N ARG A 650 29.15 12.50 -25.89
CA ARG A 650 28.92 13.31 -27.09
C ARG A 650 28.42 14.70 -26.70
N LEU A 651 27.51 14.77 -25.73
CA LEU A 651 26.95 16.03 -25.24
C LEU A 651 28.00 16.99 -24.66
N VAL A 652 29.18 16.52 -24.24
CA VAL A 652 30.25 17.36 -23.64
C VAL A 652 30.82 18.38 -24.64
N ALA A 653 30.78 18.08 -25.95
CA ALA A 653 31.31 18.97 -26.98
C ALA A 653 30.41 20.18 -27.31
N HIS A 654 29.16 20.20 -26.85
CA HIS A 654 28.18 21.24 -27.20
C HIS A 654 28.06 22.33 -26.12
N ASP A 655 27.60 23.50 -26.53
CA ASP A 655 27.47 24.69 -25.66
C ASP A 655 26.53 24.43 -24.46
N PRO A 656 27.03 24.53 -23.21
CA PRO A 656 26.24 24.38 -21.99
C PRO A 656 25.06 25.37 -21.86
N ALA A 657 24.95 26.39 -22.70
CA ALA A 657 23.78 27.27 -22.76
C ALA A 657 22.49 26.54 -23.20
N TYR A 658 22.59 25.45 -23.98
CA TYR A 658 21.45 24.62 -24.39
C TYR A 658 21.66 23.11 -24.18
N ALA A 659 22.91 22.63 -24.01
CA ALA A 659 23.20 21.22 -23.82
C ALA A 659 23.10 20.73 -22.35
N ARG A 660 23.18 21.65 -21.36
CA ARG A 660 23.34 21.30 -19.93
C ARG A 660 22.24 20.39 -19.36
N GLY A 661 20.98 20.59 -19.78
CA GLY A 661 19.86 19.76 -19.32
C GLY A 661 20.02 18.29 -19.75
N ALA A 662 20.36 18.08 -21.02
CA ALA A 662 20.65 16.76 -21.59
C ALA A 662 21.92 16.14 -20.98
N GLN A 663 22.99 16.94 -20.80
CA GLN A 663 24.24 16.48 -20.16
C GLN A 663 23.97 15.93 -18.76
N ARG A 664 23.20 16.65 -17.93
CA ARG A 664 22.81 16.19 -16.58
C ARG A 664 21.97 14.92 -16.66
N LEU A 665 20.88 14.94 -17.43
CA LEU A 665 19.96 13.80 -17.52
C LEU A 665 20.66 12.53 -18.01
N GLY A 666 21.50 12.62 -19.05
CA GLY A 666 22.28 11.50 -19.55
C GLY A 666 23.24 10.92 -18.50
N ALA A 667 23.92 11.78 -17.73
CA ALA A 667 24.77 11.34 -16.62
C ALA A 667 23.98 10.64 -15.49
N LEU A 668 22.76 11.10 -15.19
CA LEU A 668 21.88 10.45 -14.20
C LEU A 668 21.36 9.09 -14.69
N LEU A 669 20.93 9.01 -15.96
CA LEU A 669 20.52 7.76 -16.60
C LEU A 669 21.66 6.74 -16.61
N ARG A 670 22.89 7.16 -16.90
CA ARG A 670 24.09 6.32 -16.80
C ARG A 670 24.32 5.83 -15.37
N LYS A 671 24.34 6.73 -14.37
CA LYS A 671 24.55 6.36 -12.96
C LYS A 671 23.52 5.33 -12.48
N ALA A 672 22.25 5.52 -12.84
CA ALA A 672 21.18 4.56 -12.55
C ALA A 672 21.38 3.22 -13.28
N ARG A 673 21.91 3.23 -14.50
CA ARG A 673 22.24 2.01 -15.26
C ARG A 673 23.41 1.25 -14.63
N GLU A 674 24.49 1.94 -14.30
CA GLU A 674 25.64 1.39 -13.57
C GLU A 674 25.22 0.77 -12.22
N ARG A 675 24.31 1.43 -11.49
CA ARG A 675 23.71 0.90 -10.26
C ARG A 675 22.99 -0.43 -10.49
N LEU A 676 22.07 -0.49 -11.45
CA LEU A 676 21.31 -1.72 -11.73
C LEU A 676 22.22 -2.83 -12.29
N ALA A 677 23.17 -2.49 -13.18
CA ALA A 677 24.14 -3.43 -13.74
C ALA A 677 24.96 -4.11 -12.63
N GLY A 678 25.44 -3.33 -11.66
CA GLY A 678 26.16 -3.78 -10.47
C GLY A 678 25.33 -4.57 -9.43
N GLY A 679 24.07 -4.89 -9.73
CA GLY A 679 23.18 -5.66 -8.85
C GLY A 679 22.46 -4.81 -7.78
N GLY A 680 22.54 -3.48 -7.87
CA GLY A 680 21.79 -2.56 -7.00
C GLY A 680 20.28 -2.59 -7.27
N THR A 681 19.49 -2.14 -6.30
CA THR A 681 18.03 -2.27 -6.36
C THR A 681 17.35 -1.15 -7.17
N ALA A 682 16.07 -1.35 -7.50
CA ALA A 682 15.25 -0.33 -8.15
C ALA A 682 15.09 0.94 -7.28
N GLU A 683 15.05 0.79 -5.96
CA GLU A 683 15.02 1.89 -4.99
C GLU A 683 16.35 2.66 -4.97
N GLU A 684 17.49 1.97 -5.04
CA GLU A 684 18.80 2.63 -5.11
C GLU A 684 18.98 3.40 -6.43
N ALA A 685 18.56 2.83 -7.56
CA ALA A 685 18.59 3.52 -8.85
C ALA A 685 17.62 4.70 -8.88
N LEU A 686 16.43 4.59 -8.25
CA LEU A 686 15.48 5.69 -8.10
C LEU A 686 16.02 6.79 -7.18
N TRP A 687 16.74 6.42 -6.11
CA TRP A 687 17.45 7.37 -5.25
C TRP A 687 18.57 8.08 -6.00
N ASP A 688 19.38 7.36 -6.77
CA ASP A 688 20.46 7.94 -7.58
C ASP A 688 19.94 8.89 -8.66
N LEU A 689 18.73 8.66 -9.20
CA LEU A 689 18.02 9.60 -10.07
C LEU A 689 17.50 10.83 -9.31
N TRP A 690 16.94 10.65 -8.10
CA TRP A 690 16.31 11.72 -7.31
C TRP A 690 17.31 12.64 -6.61
N GLU A 691 18.40 12.12 -6.04
CA GLU A 691 19.48 12.91 -5.44
C GLU A 691 20.19 13.80 -6.49
N GLY A 692 20.03 13.48 -7.78
CA GLY A 692 20.61 14.21 -8.90
C GLY A 692 19.78 15.35 -9.51
N THR A 693 18.55 15.61 -9.05
CA THR A 693 17.65 16.62 -9.64
C THR A 693 17.84 18.03 -9.07
#